data_AF-E3M1P3-F1
#
_entry.id   AF-E3M1P3-F1
#
_cell.length_a   1.000
_cell.length_b   1.000
_cell.length_c   1.000
_cell.angle_alpha   90.00
_cell.angle_beta   90.00
_cell.angle_gamma   90.00
#
_symmetry.space_group_name_H-M   'P 1'
#
loop_
_entity.id
_entity.type
_entity.pdbx_description
1 polymer ?
#
loop_
_entity_poly.entity_id
_entity_poly.type
_entity_poly.pdbx_seq_one_letter_code
_entity_poly.pdbx_strand_id
1 'polypeptide(L)'
;MGAKKKSHALKQSKPPKKSKPANKKKPSKEQKDKKKGSGNSKPANKTRSSSAPNPTSTRSTTPTPESVNAPEKKKKPLKQIALFSILCCIIIALSIALIVVISQDVPSAPASPAQETVKPRNVCETPACITLAHQLQNWQNTSVDPCHDFYKYSCGRYQEHVPFAGDSFDRKTKILKLLIEDFLTKNVPSTSKSEKSMKILYAKCKKAELWSEERDFFQQVYRHISSIGSWSHFRFIPLGVDTNLTKWLSGLRLLKKSLESQSVDFGLFSIKFNDHSKMTIEPKHILLRPPSVMMTNIHTLLRHNGIDVPDSQLSVRISQLGDFLNKLNYIPREDVSSVIEYEKANLKSRIPAIDFDAIIKDMMRSSEGFEVVKKNTFVSNSGIFSQTKQARLAVFQHFHEVFFQLSNILQNRIIAVDFLIYIFIDDAFQRYENFKNERKQQDCAQVVIDNLPHASTRVFVRNYLNKKNLKSVSDLVESEKSNFIEMIKESKQLHENSKKKAVVKVEKMKTVIGYPKEFEAPGALDNSYQLKLFPSDSYNGMLMKIERDFTKYYLDFISKKSVINPANLVLWTNAMYLEDNTLVIPPPIMDDPFFDESYPEYAKIGILGTPIGHEMGHGFDIGRIGNDENGKAGRVLTLVDLKSLMKNAKCLHKQYINYDDPDFGRQNRPDTSINEMIADSIAAKVGWKTFKKLQLSQEKEIIGYEDYDIDKLFFQIKALRFVIDRLLKSLSIHAYCYLAFVLLILSIGTSCFGSDLSEKESLAWWFWIIAFGLVCSKYLEVVLPRFGLWNASVQFYCVLIALFSVTAFFHYIESSKSFSKFMKEKGTFLTLNAIFAAIKCIFLVRAAAQLAAQPAKQFVEHPIEQPVQPVEQPAEQAVEQHEVVQLPRQDESRSSQEEMQQGGGIRQRRFVSQ
;
A
#
# COMPACT_ATOMS: atom_id res chain seq x y z
N MET A 1 14.26 -56.81 44.35
CA MET A 1 14.41 -57.98 43.45
C MET A 1 14.48 -57.46 42.01
N GLY A 2 15.26 -57.99 41.07
CA GLY A 2 16.27 -59.05 41.23
C GLY A 2 16.62 -59.84 39.96
N ALA A 3 17.03 -59.20 38.85
CA ALA A 3 17.47 -59.92 37.65
C ALA A 3 18.64 -59.22 36.90
N LYS A 4 19.67 -59.99 36.53
CA LYS A 4 20.81 -59.58 35.68
C LYS A 4 21.15 -60.71 34.70
N LYS A 5 21.46 -60.38 33.44
CA LYS A 5 22.38 -61.06 32.52
C LYS A 5 22.75 -60.04 31.43
N LYS A 6 23.99 -59.57 31.35
CA LYS A 6 25.14 -60.16 30.61
C LYS A 6 24.79 -60.36 29.13
N SER A 7 25.28 -59.59 28.14
CA SER A 7 26.62 -59.05 27.81
C SER A 7 27.53 -60.03 27.05
N HIS A 8 27.89 -59.69 25.81
CA HIS A 8 29.10 -60.17 25.13
C HIS A 8 29.65 -59.07 24.21
N ALA A 9 30.99 -58.94 24.15
CA ALA A 9 31.68 -58.01 23.26
C ALA A 9 33.13 -58.48 22.99
N LEU A 10 33.54 -58.52 21.71
CA LEU A 10 34.92 -58.56 21.21
C LEU A 10 34.93 -57.74 19.91
N LYS A 11 35.71 -56.66 19.76
CA LYS A 11 37.19 -56.50 19.68
C LYS A 11 37.77 -56.68 18.27
N GLN A 12 37.92 -55.53 17.60
CA GLN A 12 39.09 -55.06 16.83
C GLN A 12 39.96 -56.03 16.01
N SER A 13 40.18 -55.70 14.72
CA SER A 13 41.53 -55.61 14.13
C SER A 13 41.56 -54.88 12.77
N LYS A 14 42.77 -54.46 12.35
CA LYS A 14 43.22 -53.90 11.05
C LYS A 14 44.65 -54.46 10.81
N PRO A 15 45.37 -54.13 9.72
CA PRO A 15 45.10 -54.34 8.29
C PRO A 15 46.28 -55.11 7.60
N PRO A 16 46.26 -55.29 6.27
CA PRO A 16 47.50 -55.14 5.49
C PRO A 16 47.42 -54.08 4.38
N LYS A 17 48.22 -54.21 3.31
CA LYS A 17 48.91 -53.07 2.64
C LYS A 17 49.47 -53.41 1.25
N LYS A 18 49.46 -52.42 0.34
CA LYS A 18 50.39 -52.23 -0.82
C LYS A 18 50.25 -53.25 -2.00
N SER A 19 50.58 -52.94 -3.27
CA SER A 19 50.99 -51.70 -4.01
C SER A 19 50.73 -51.90 -5.54
N LYS A 20 51.29 -51.29 -6.62
CA LYS A 20 52.49 -50.45 -6.97
C LYS A 20 52.15 -49.59 -8.27
N PRO A 21 53.05 -48.96 -9.08
CA PRO A 21 52.70 -47.68 -9.78
C PRO A 21 53.09 -47.47 -11.27
N ALA A 22 52.38 -46.56 -11.98
CA ALA A 22 52.90 -45.77 -13.12
C ALA A 22 52.27 -44.35 -13.06
N ASN A 23 53.01 -43.22 -13.07
CA ASN A 23 53.73 -42.53 -14.17
C ASN A 23 52.79 -42.09 -15.34
N LYS A 24 52.83 -40.84 -15.88
CA LYS A 24 53.67 -39.65 -15.59
C LYS A 24 53.11 -38.35 -16.25
N LYS A 25 53.51 -37.18 -15.71
CA LYS A 25 53.59 -35.82 -16.32
C LYS A 25 52.34 -34.99 -16.71
N LYS A 26 52.58 -33.67 -16.65
CA LYS A 26 51.85 -32.43 -17.05
C LYS A 26 52.83 -31.67 -18.01
N PRO A 27 52.60 -30.43 -18.53
CA PRO A 27 51.38 -29.60 -18.64
C PRO A 27 51.21 -28.92 -20.05
N SER A 28 50.33 -27.89 -20.13
CA SER A 28 50.40 -26.68 -21.02
C SER A 28 50.29 -26.82 -22.56
N LYS A 29 49.94 -25.77 -23.34
CA LYS A 29 49.09 -24.54 -23.22
C LYS A 29 49.13 -23.83 -24.62
N GLU A 30 48.18 -22.96 -24.94
CA GLU A 30 48.23 -22.00 -26.09
C GLU A 30 48.17 -22.63 -27.51
N GLN A 31 47.90 -21.93 -28.64
CA GLN A 31 47.51 -20.52 -28.88
C GLN A 31 46.52 -20.35 -30.07
N LYS A 32 46.38 -19.12 -30.58
CA LYS A 32 45.42 -18.64 -31.62
C LYS A 32 45.87 -18.97 -33.05
N ASP A 33 44.95 -19.05 -34.01
CA ASP A 33 44.67 -18.01 -35.05
C ASP A 33 43.58 -18.52 -36.05
N LYS A 34 42.77 -17.77 -36.81
CA LYS A 34 42.66 -16.36 -37.27
C LYS A 34 43.07 -16.09 -38.74
N LYS A 35 42.21 -16.48 -39.70
CA LYS A 35 41.91 -15.84 -41.02
C LYS A 35 40.72 -16.61 -41.66
N LYS A 36 39.65 -16.00 -42.20
CA LYS A 36 39.50 -15.14 -43.40
C LYS A 36 39.94 -15.82 -44.72
N GLY A 37 38.97 -16.20 -45.56
CA GLY A 37 39.20 -16.73 -46.92
C GLY A 37 37.89 -16.75 -47.75
N SER A 38 37.96 -16.24 -48.98
CA SER A 38 36.87 -16.11 -49.97
C SER A 38 36.47 -17.45 -50.62
N GLY A 39 35.37 -17.50 -51.39
CA GLY A 39 35.39 -18.27 -52.65
C GLY A 39 34.13 -19.04 -53.09
N ASN A 40 33.49 -18.52 -54.14
CA ASN A 40 32.52 -19.12 -55.06
C ASN A 40 32.52 -20.65 -55.36
N SER A 41 31.29 -21.20 -55.49
CA SER A 41 30.75 -22.02 -56.61
C SER A 41 31.18 -23.49 -56.92
N LYS A 42 30.19 -24.42 -56.77
CA LYS A 42 29.70 -25.45 -57.75
C LYS A 42 30.69 -26.55 -58.30
N PRO A 43 30.28 -27.54 -59.15
CA PRO A 43 28.93 -28.01 -59.62
C PRO A 43 28.68 -29.58 -59.62
N ALA A 44 27.46 -29.97 -60.04
CA ALA A 44 27.05 -31.28 -60.66
C ALA A 44 27.02 -32.54 -59.75
N ASN A 45 26.27 -33.64 -59.97
CA ASN A 45 25.46 -34.26 -61.08
C ASN A 45 24.13 -34.85 -60.45
N LYS A 46 23.12 -35.57 -61.04
CA LYS A 46 22.54 -36.00 -62.36
C LYS A 46 21.17 -36.70 -62.04
N THR A 47 20.17 -37.01 -62.90
CA THR A 47 19.85 -36.69 -64.32
C THR A 47 18.41 -36.09 -64.37
N ARG A 48 17.23 -36.61 -64.81
CA ARG A 48 16.61 -37.58 -65.79
C ARG A 48 15.07 -37.22 -65.78
N SER A 49 14.11 -37.48 -66.69
CA SER A 49 13.96 -37.89 -68.12
C SER A 49 12.43 -37.98 -68.44
N SER A 50 11.87 -37.87 -69.66
CA SER A 50 12.19 -37.13 -70.92
C SER A 50 11.22 -37.56 -72.05
N SER A 51 10.46 -36.63 -72.68
CA SER A 51 9.79 -36.85 -73.98
C SER A 51 9.71 -35.54 -74.82
N ALA A 52 9.62 -35.67 -76.15
CA ALA A 52 9.66 -34.58 -77.17
C ALA A 52 8.90 -35.04 -78.46
N PRO A 53 8.76 -34.26 -79.56
CA PRO A 53 9.87 -33.97 -80.51
C PRO A 53 9.86 -32.57 -81.24
N ASN A 54 10.74 -32.42 -82.25
CA ASN A 54 11.15 -31.23 -83.05
C ASN A 54 10.64 -31.30 -84.53
N PRO A 55 11.13 -30.57 -85.58
CA PRO A 55 12.13 -29.47 -85.74
C PRO A 55 11.67 -28.21 -86.55
N THR A 56 12.42 -27.09 -86.66
CA THR A 56 13.46 -26.74 -87.68
C THR A 56 13.94 -25.27 -87.50
N SER A 57 14.94 -24.65 -88.19
CA SER A 57 16.28 -25.09 -88.66
C SER A 57 17.16 -23.91 -89.19
N THR A 58 18.49 -23.97 -88.94
CA THR A 58 19.66 -23.47 -89.76
C THR A 58 19.85 -22.00 -90.29
N ARG A 59 20.89 -21.33 -89.74
CA ARG A 59 22.21 -20.98 -90.38
C ARG A 59 22.46 -19.64 -91.17
N SER A 60 23.14 -18.69 -90.48
CA SER A 60 24.41 -17.97 -90.86
C SER A 60 24.48 -16.78 -91.87
N THR A 61 25.59 -16.03 -91.72
CA THR A 61 26.32 -15.12 -92.67
C THR A 61 25.86 -13.67 -92.96
N THR A 62 26.84 -12.75 -92.93
CA THR A 62 26.92 -11.37 -93.48
C THR A 62 27.77 -11.38 -94.80
N PRO A 63 27.91 -10.31 -95.65
CA PRO A 63 27.77 -8.85 -95.40
C PRO A 63 27.06 -8.01 -96.53
N THR A 64 27.47 -6.74 -96.72
CA THR A 64 26.99 -5.59 -97.57
C THR A 64 27.28 -5.72 -99.10
N PRO A 65 26.98 -4.77 -100.04
CA PRO A 65 26.43 -3.37 -99.96
C PRO A 65 25.37 -2.98 -101.07
N GLU A 66 25.21 -1.66 -101.35
CA GLU A 66 24.68 -1.01 -102.59
C GLU A 66 23.17 -1.10 -102.97
N SER A 67 22.66 -0.33 -103.96
CA SER A 67 22.38 1.13 -104.00
C SER A 67 21.71 1.55 -105.33
N VAL A 68 20.59 2.29 -105.33
CA VAL A 68 19.99 2.92 -106.55
C VAL A 68 19.38 4.29 -106.22
N ASN A 69 19.37 5.21 -107.20
CA ASN A 69 19.01 6.62 -107.05
C ASN A 69 17.53 6.98 -107.30
N ALA A 70 17.19 8.25 -107.00
CA ALA A 70 15.89 8.92 -107.16
C ALA A 70 15.41 9.05 -108.64
N PRO A 71 14.16 9.51 -108.90
CA PRO A 71 13.94 10.97 -108.95
C PRO A 71 12.57 11.54 -108.48
N GLU A 72 12.64 12.78 -107.97
CA GLU A 72 11.73 13.93 -108.16
C GLU A 72 10.19 13.84 -107.92
N LYS A 73 9.68 14.44 -106.84
CA LYS A 73 9.24 15.86 -106.68
C LYS A 73 7.95 16.27 -107.44
N LYS A 74 6.91 16.65 -106.70
CA LYS A 74 6.05 17.81 -107.03
C LYS A 74 5.88 18.74 -105.83
N LYS A 75 6.03 20.05 -106.07
CA LYS A 75 5.71 21.20 -105.19
C LYS A 75 4.18 21.37 -105.18
N LYS A 76 3.45 22.03 -104.26
CA LYS A 76 3.62 23.06 -103.19
C LYS A 76 2.37 22.89 -102.24
N PRO A 77 2.11 23.63 -101.12
CA PRO A 77 2.47 25.03 -100.84
C PRO A 77 3.01 25.35 -99.42
N LEU A 78 4.08 26.17 -99.35
CA LEU A 78 4.79 26.48 -98.10
C LEU A 78 4.01 27.33 -97.07
N LYS A 79 2.94 28.04 -97.46
CA LYS A 79 2.24 28.97 -96.54
C LYS A 79 1.36 28.29 -95.49
N GLN A 80 0.75 27.15 -95.81
CA GLN A 80 0.01 26.36 -94.81
C GLN A 80 0.97 25.67 -93.83
N ILE A 81 2.11 25.16 -94.32
CA ILE A 81 3.15 24.54 -93.48
C ILE A 81 3.70 25.55 -92.47
N ALA A 82 3.98 26.79 -92.88
CA ALA A 82 4.47 27.83 -91.95
C ALA A 82 3.46 28.12 -90.82
N LEU A 83 2.17 28.26 -91.13
CA LEU A 83 1.14 28.49 -90.12
C LEU A 83 0.92 27.27 -89.22
N PHE A 84 0.98 26.06 -89.78
CA PHE A 84 0.89 24.82 -89.01
C PHE A 84 2.13 24.60 -88.12
N SER A 85 3.33 24.95 -88.59
CA SER A 85 4.54 24.95 -87.76
C SER A 85 4.49 25.99 -86.64
N ILE A 86 3.97 27.20 -86.87
CA ILE A 86 3.78 28.19 -85.81
C ILE A 86 2.73 27.70 -84.80
N LEU A 87 1.60 27.16 -85.26
CA LEU A 87 0.57 26.59 -84.40
C LEU A 87 1.11 25.38 -83.61
N CYS A 88 1.87 24.48 -84.24
CA CYS A 88 2.56 23.39 -83.56
C CYS A 88 3.60 23.90 -82.56
N CYS A 89 4.40 24.92 -82.88
CA CYS A 89 5.34 25.50 -81.92
C CYS A 89 4.63 26.16 -80.73
N ILE A 90 3.47 26.79 -80.94
CA ILE A 90 2.63 27.33 -79.85
C ILE A 90 2.01 26.20 -79.04
N ILE A 91 1.47 25.16 -79.67
CA ILE A 91 0.92 23.97 -78.99
C ILE A 91 2.03 23.25 -78.22
N ILE A 92 3.24 23.13 -78.77
CA ILE A 92 4.40 22.53 -78.10
C ILE A 92 4.88 23.41 -76.95
N ALA A 93 4.95 24.73 -77.11
CA ALA A 93 5.31 25.65 -76.03
C ALA A 93 4.26 25.65 -74.90
N LEU A 94 2.97 25.63 -75.23
CA LEU A 94 1.88 25.48 -74.26
C LEU A 94 1.87 24.08 -73.64
N SER A 95 2.21 23.03 -74.38
CA SER A 95 2.34 21.66 -73.83
C SER A 95 3.53 21.57 -72.88
N ILE A 96 4.67 22.21 -73.22
CA ILE A 96 5.85 22.29 -72.35
C ILE A 96 5.53 23.14 -71.12
N ALA A 97 4.85 24.28 -71.26
CA ALA A 97 4.42 25.09 -70.13
C ALA A 97 3.44 24.32 -69.21
N LEU A 98 2.48 23.61 -69.78
CA LEU A 98 1.54 22.75 -69.04
C LEU A 98 2.28 21.58 -68.37
N ILE A 99 3.24 20.95 -69.03
CA ILE A 99 4.11 19.92 -68.45
C ILE A 99 4.95 20.51 -67.32
N VAL A 100 5.48 21.72 -67.44
CA VAL A 100 6.27 22.40 -66.39
C VAL A 100 5.40 22.74 -65.18
N VAL A 101 4.17 23.24 -65.39
CA VAL A 101 3.20 23.49 -64.31
C VAL A 101 2.79 22.19 -63.62
N ILE A 102 2.45 21.15 -64.38
CA ILE A 102 2.15 19.81 -63.82
C ILE A 102 3.38 19.22 -63.10
N SER A 103 4.60 19.51 -63.56
CA SER A 103 5.85 19.09 -62.92
C SER A 103 6.20 19.89 -61.65
N GLN A 104 5.47 20.98 -61.35
CA GLN A 104 5.60 21.70 -60.09
C GLN A 104 4.63 21.18 -59.02
N ASP A 105 3.55 20.50 -59.42
CA ASP A 105 2.52 19.92 -58.53
C ASP A 105 2.53 18.37 -58.47
N VAL A 106 3.61 17.72 -58.94
CA VAL A 106 3.92 16.33 -58.54
C VAL A 106 4.78 16.39 -57.28
N PRO A 107 4.27 15.97 -56.11
CA PRO A 107 5.12 15.79 -54.94
C PRO A 107 6.24 14.82 -55.30
N SER A 108 7.48 15.17 -54.98
CA SER A 108 8.62 14.30 -55.22
C SER A 108 8.33 12.94 -54.58
N ALA A 109 8.35 11.88 -55.39
CA ALA A 109 8.29 10.51 -54.88
C ALA A 109 9.33 10.42 -53.75
N PRO A 110 8.93 10.06 -52.52
CA PRO A 110 9.74 10.33 -51.33
C PRO A 110 11.11 9.70 -51.56
N ALA A 111 12.15 10.54 -51.53
CA ALA A 111 13.52 10.10 -51.75
C ALA A 111 13.73 8.88 -50.85
N SER A 112 13.97 7.71 -51.46
CA SER A 112 13.99 6.39 -50.78
C SER A 112 14.63 6.59 -49.43
N PRO A 113 13.87 6.49 -48.32
CA PRO A 113 14.21 7.17 -47.10
C PRO A 113 15.65 6.82 -46.79
N ALA A 114 16.47 7.85 -46.65
CA ALA A 114 17.78 7.64 -46.09
C ALA A 114 17.56 6.79 -44.84
N GLN A 115 18.45 5.83 -44.60
CA GLN A 115 18.57 5.35 -43.23
C GLN A 115 19.16 6.53 -42.43
N GLU A 116 18.29 7.49 -42.09
CA GLU A 116 17.85 7.57 -40.70
C GLU A 116 18.01 6.19 -40.09
N THR A 117 19.17 6.02 -39.47
CA THR A 117 19.35 5.06 -38.41
C THR A 117 18.27 5.39 -37.40
N VAL A 118 17.08 4.79 -37.57
CA VAL A 118 15.88 5.05 -36.77
C VAL A 118 16.37 5.04 -35.34
N LYS A 119 16.43 6.22 -34.71
CA LYS A 119 17.07 6.37 -33.41
C LYS A 119 16.44 5.30 -32.53
N PRO A 120 17.22 4.32 -32.03
CA PRO A 120 16.64 3.12 -31.45
C PRO A 120 15.69 3.58 -30.37
N ARG A 121 14.37 3.35 -30.59
CA ARG A 121 13.32 4.01 -29.81
C ARG A 121 13.66 3.80 -28.34
N ASN A 122 13.71 4.87 -27.55
CA ASN A 122 14.17 4.77 -26.18
C ASN A 122 13.05 4.22 -25.29
N VAL A 123 12.58 3.03 -25.65
CA VAL A 123 11.34 2.41 -25.18
C VAL A 123 11.68 1.15 -24.40
N CYS A 124 10.82 0.84 -23.44
CA CYS A 124 10.89 -0.40 -22.69
C CYS A 124 10.07 -1.50 -23.36
N GLU A 125 10.74 -2.37 -24.11
CA GLU A 125 10.16 -3.50 -24.85
C GLU A 125 10.19 -4.83 -24.05
N THR A 126 10.41 -4.78 -22.73
CA THR A 126 10.45 -6.00 -21.91
C THR A 126 9.03 -6.57 -21.69
N PRO A 127 8.88 -7.88 -21.40
CA PRO A 127 7.57 -8.47 -21.11
C PRO A 127 6.82 -7.76 -19.97
N ALA A 128 7.54 -7.27 -18.96
CA ALA A 128 6.97 -6.45 -17.89
C ALA A 128 6.42 -5.11 -18.40
N CYS A 129 7.21 -4.35 -19.17
CA CYS A 129 6.77 -3.06 -19.73
C CYS A 129 5.62 -3.20 -20.75
N ILE A 130 5.63 -4.24 -21.58
CA ILE A 130 4.50 -4.58 -22.47
C ILE A 130 3.24 -4.92 -21.65
N THR A 131 3.40 -5.65 -20.54
CA THR A 131 2.30 -5.97 -19.63
C THR A 131 1.76 -4.72 -18.93
N LEU A 132 2.62 -3.79 -18.49
CA LEU A 132 2.21 -2.51 -17.90
C LEU A 132 1.46 -1.63 -18.91
N ALA A 133 1.98 -1.50 -20.14
CA ALA A 133 1.30 -0.81 -21.24
C ALA A 133 -0.11 -1.39 -21.50
N HIS A 134 -0.23 -2.72 -21.54
CA HIS A 134 -1.50 -3.41 -21.71
C HIS A 134 -2.47 -3.16 -20.54
N GLN A 135 -1.98 -3.04 -19.29
CA GLN A 135 -2.83 -2.71 -18.13
C GLN A 135 -3.34 -1.27 -18.22
N LEU A 136 -2.45 -0.30 -18.44
CA LEU A 136 -2.79 1.12 -18.60
C LEU A 136 -3.85 1.33 -19.69
N GLN A 137 -3.63 0.73 -20.88
CA GLN A 137 -4.47 0.96 -22.05
C GLN A 137 -5.87 0.34 -21.95
N ASN A 138 -5.99 -0.78 -21.22
CA ASN A 138 -7.25 -1.55 -21.13
C ASN A 138 -8.07 -1.25 -19.88
N TRP A 139 -7.44 -0.93 -18.73
CA TRP A 139 -8.20 -0.67 -17.51
C TRP A 139 -8.77 0.76 -17.44
N GLN A 140 -8.22 1.69 -18.22
CA GLN A 140 -8.73 3.06 -18.31
C GLN A 140 -10.11 3.16 -18.98
N ASN A 141 -11.01 4.01 -18.46
CA ASN A 141 -12.27 4.40 -19.11
C ASN A 141 -12.19 5.85 -19.60
N THR A 142 -11.78 6.03 -20.86
CA THR A 142 -11.59 7.35 -21.48
C THR A 142 -12.90 8.12 -21.72
N SER A 143 -14.07 7.53 -21.46
CA SER A 143 -15.37 8.20 -21.51
C SER A 143 -15.69 8.98 -20.22
N VAL A 144 -14.86 8.85 -19.18
CA VAL A 144 -14.96 9.60 -17.92
C VAL A 144 -13.93 10.72 -17.91
N ASP A 145 -14.33 11.92 -17.50
CA ASP A 145 -13.39 13.03 -17.34
C ASP A 145 -12.44 12.74 -16.15
N PRO A 146 -11.11 12.70 -16.36
CA PRO A 146 -10.13 12.52 -15.29
C PRO A 146 -10.22 13.57 -14.17
N CYS A 147 -10.79 14.75 -14.43
CA CYS A 147 -11.03 15.79 -13.43
C CYS A 147 -12.28 15.57 -12.56
N HIS A 148 -13.20 14.71 -12.98
CA HIS A 148 -14.40 14.36 -12.20
C HIS A 148 -14.21 13.05 -11.44
N ASP A 149 -13.61 12.02 -12.05
CA ASP A 149 -13.30 10.76 -11.39
C ASP A 149 -12.05 10.08 -11.98
N PHE A 150 -10.87 10.46 -11.45
CA PHE A 150 -9.59 9.97 -11.98
C PHE A 150 -9.37 8.46 -11.80
N TYR A 151 -10.02 7.81 -10.82
CA TYR A 151 -9.96 6.36 -10.67
C TYR A 151 -10.76 5.68 -11.78
N LYS A 152 -11.98 6.13 -12.04
CA LYS A 152 -12.81 5.53 -13.08
C LYS A 152 -12.23 5.82 -14.47
N TYR A 153 -11.64 7.00 -14.67
CA TYR A 153 -10.77 7.26 -15.83
C TYR A 153 -9.59 6.28 -15.93
N SER A 154 -8.83 6.03 -14.87
CA SER A 154 -7.60 5.21 -14.95
C SER A 154 -7.81 3.69 -14.90
N CYS A 155 -8.87 3.25 -14.22
CA CYS A 155 -9.06 1.88 -13.73
C CYS A 155 -10.51 1.36 -13.87
N GLY A 156 -11.43 2.16 -14.42
CA GLY A 156 -12.87 1.85 -14.46
C GLY A 156 -13.29 0.64 -15.29
N ARG A 157 -12.40 0.07 -16.12
CA ARG A 157 -12.60 -1.19 -16.87
C ARG A 157 -11.81 -2.38 -16.31
N TYR A 158 -11.18 -2.26 -15.13
CA TYR A 158 -10.41 -3.37 -14.52
C TYR A 158 -11.18 -4.69 -14.46
N GLN A 159 -12.44 -4.65 -14.01
CA GLN A 159 -13.31 -5.83 -13.84
C GLN A 159 -13.63 -6.54 -15.18
N GLU A 160 -13.60 -5.82 -16.30
CA GLU A 160 -13.80 -6.38 -17.65
C GLU A 160 -12.60 -7.25 -18.07
N HIS A 161 -11.40 -6.91 -17.57
CA HIS A 161 -10.14 -7.55 -17.94
C HIS A 161 -9.56 -8.47 -16.85
N VAL A 162 -10.08 -8.42 -15.62
CA VAL A 162 -9.61 -9.20 -14.46
C VAL A 162 -10.82 -9.88 -13.79
N PRO A 163 -11.18 -11.11 -14.19
CA PRO A 163 -12.30 -11.87 -13.61
C PRO A 163 -11.93 -12.47 -12.25
N PHE A 164 -11.64 -11.60 -11.27
CA PHE A 164 -11.25 -11.95 -9.92
C PHE A 164 -11.83 -10.92 -8.93
N ALA A 165 -12.60 -11.41 -7.95
CA ALA A 165 -13.10 -10.60 -6.86
C ALA A 165 -12.01 -10.40 -5.79
N GLY A 166 -11.69 -9.14 -5.49
CA GLY A 166 -10.59 -8.73 -4.62
C GLY A 166 -9.79 -7.57 -5.23
N ASP A 167 -8.85 -7.02 -4.45
CA ASP A 167 -7.98 -5.93 -4.89
C ASP A 167 -6.64 -6.40 -5.51
N SER A 168 -5.75 -5.45 -5.81
CA SER A 168 -4.42 -5.76 -6.38
C SER A 168 -3.55 -6.59 -5.42
N PHE A 169 -3.66 -6.39 -4.11
CA PHE A 169 -2.98 -7.19 -3.08
C PHE A 169 -3.58 -8.59 -2.96
N ASP A 170 -4.91 -8.73 -2.95
CA ASP A 170 -5.60 -10.02 -2.97
C ASP A 170 -5.13 -10.86 -4.17
N ARG A 171 -5.00 -10.23 -5.35
CA ARG A 171 -4.50 -10.87 -6.57
C ARG A 171 -3.06 -11.38 -6.40
N LYS A 172 -2.12 -10.56 -5.88
CA LYS A 172 -0.75 -11.04 -5.58
C LYS A 172 -0.77 -12.14 -4.52
N THR A 173 -1.64 -12.06 -3.52
CA THR A 173 -1.80 -13.07 -2.46
C THR A 173 -2.26 -14.40 -3.04
N LYS A 174 -3.19 -14.40 -4.00
CA LYS A 174 -3.61 -15.60 -4.74
C LYS A 174 -2.49 -16.17 -5.61
N ILE A 175 -1.72 -15.33 -6.30
CA ILE A 175 -0.53 -15.77 -7.07
C ILE A 175 0.49 -16.44 -6.14
N LEU A 176 0.77 -15.82 -4.98
CA LEU A 176 1.69 -16.33 -3.97
C LEU A 176 1.27 -17.72 -3.45
N LYS A 177 -0.02 -17.92 -3.15
CA LYS A 177 -0.57 -19.23 -2.76
C LYS A 177 -0.33 -20.29 -3.85
N LEU A 178 -0.64 -19.97 -5.11
CA LEU A 178 -0.47 -20.89 -6.24
C LEU A 178 1.00 -21.28 -6.47
N LEU A 179 1.94 -20.35 -6.32
CA LEU A 179 3.38 -20.64 -6.41
C LEU A 179 3.86 -21.56 -5.27
N ILE A 180 3.35 -21.36 -4.06
CA ILE A 180 3.63 -22.27 -2.93
C ILE A 180 2.95 -23.64 -3.14
N GLU A 181 1.74 -23.71 -3.69
CA GLU A 181 1.05 -24.97 -3.99
C GLU A 181 1.74 -25.78 -5.09
N ASP A 182 2.29 -25.13 -6.12
CA ASP A 182 3.16 -25.73 -7.14
C ASP A 182 4.40 -26.41 -6.51
N PHE A 183 5.11 -25.74 -5.59
CA PHE A 183 6.22 -26.35 -4.87
C PHE A 183 5.79 -27.55 -3.99
N LEU A 184 4.64 -27.42 -3.33
CA LEU A 184 4.11 -28.44 -2.41
C LEU A 184 3.66 -29.71 -3.14
N THR A 185 3.01 -29.56 -4.29
CA THR A 185 2.50 -30.67 -5.12
C THR A 185 3.58 -31.37 -5.95
N LYS A 186 4.66 -30.68 -6.32
CA LYS A 186 5.80 -31.27 -7.04
C LYS A 186 6.45 -32.41 -6.26
N ASN A 187 6.51 -33.60 -6.85
CA ASN A 187 7.19 -34.80 -6.29
C ASN A 187 8.73 -34.74 -6.35
N VAL A 188 9.32 -33.55 -6.19
CA VAL A 188 10.77 -33.37 -6.05
C VAL A 188 11.20 -33.74 -4.62
N PRO A 189 12.15 -34.67 -4.42
CA PRO A 189 12.72 -34.97 -3.12
C PRO A 189 13.54 -33.78 -2.61
N SER A 190 13.21 -33.30 -1.41
CA SER A 190 14.04 -32.32 -0.69
C SER A 190 14.90 -33.00 0.38
N THR A 191 16.09 -32.47 0.63
CA THR A 191 16.89 -32.81 1.80
C THR A 191 16.45 -32.04 3.05
N SER A 192 15.90 -30.83 2.90
CA SER A 192 15.60 -29.91 4.02
C SER A 192 14.45 -30.38 4.90
N LYS A 193 14.63 -30.23 6.22
CA LYS A 193 13.62 -30.49 7.26
C LYS A 193 12.41 -29.56 7.13
N SER A 194 12.63 -28.27 6.87
CA SER A 194 11.53 -27.30 6.77
C SER A 194 10.66 -27.57 5.54
N GLU A 195 11.27 -27.82 4.37
CA GLU A 195 10.56 -28.17 3.13
C GLU A 195 9.78 -29.49 3.26
N LYS A 196 10.31 -30.49 3.98
CA LYS A 196 9.58 -31.72 4.34
C LYS A 196 8.37 -31.45 5.24
N SER A 197 8.55 -30.59 6.25
CA SER A 197 7.49 -30.24 7.21
C SER A 197 6.32 -29.52 6.51
N MET A 198 6.63 -28.64 5.56
CA MET A 198 5.63 -28.00 4.69
C MET A 198 4.81 -29.04 3.91
N LYS A 199 5.44 -30.01 3.24
CA LYS A 199 4.74 -31.05 2.47
C LYS A 199 3.91 -31.98 3.35
N ILE A 200 4.36 -32.30 4.57
CA ILE A 200 3.59 -33.10 5.53
C ILE A 200 2.33 -32.36 6.01
N LEU A 201 2.45 -31.08 6.36
CA LEU A 201 1.30 -30.26 6.80
C LEU A 201 0.27 -30.08 5.67
N TYR A 202 0.73 -29.75 4.46
CA TYR A 202 -0.11 -29.64 3.26
C TYR A 202 -0.89 -30.94 2.99
N ALA A 203 -0.19 -32.09 3.02
CA ALA A 203 -0.82 -33.39 2.80
C ALA A 203 -1.85 -33.73 3.88
N LYS A 204 -1.61 -33.37 5.15
CA LYS A 204 -2.58 -33.58 6.24
C LYS A 204 -3.83 -32.71 6.07
N CYS A 205 -3.67 -31.45 5.63
CA CYS A 205 -4.80 -30.57 5.33
C CYS A 205 -5.67 -31.10 4.16
N LYS A 206 -5.06 -31.50 3.03
CA LYS A 206 -5.80 -32.03 1.87
C LYS A 206 -6.48 -33.39 2.15
N LYS A 207 -5.93 -34.25 3.02
CA LYS A 207 -6.40 -35.64 3.25
C LYS A 207 -7.51 -35.83 4.29
N ALA A 208 -7.77 -34.87 5.16
CA ALA A 208 -8.66 -35.09 6.31
C ALA A 208 -10.13 -35.39 5.88
N GLU A 209 -10.81 -36.29 6.59
CA GLU A 209 -12.25 -36.53 6.47
C GLU A 209 -13.00 -35.88 7.64
N LEU A 210 -14.18 -35.29 7.38
CA LEU A 210 -14.84 -34.39 8.33
C LEU A 210 -15.19 -35.06 9.67
N TRP A 211 -15.77 -36.26 9.65
CA TRP A 211 -16.32 -36.91 10.84
C TRP A 211 -15.29 -37.64 11.71
N SER A 212 -14.22 -38.18 11.11
CA SER A 212 -13.16 -38.89 11.83
C SER A 212 -12.21 -37.93 12.54
N GLU A 213 -11.89 -36.79 11.91
CA GLU A 213 -10.95 -35.81 12.45
C GLU A 213 -11.54 -34.97 13.58
N GLU A 214 -12.87 -34.73 13.64
CA GLU A 214 -13.49 -34.03 14.80
C GLU A 214 -13.27 -34.80 16.11
N ARG A 215 -13.55 -36.11 16.07
CA ARG A 215 -13.35 -36.99 17.23
C ARG A 215 -11.89 -37.07 17.62
N ASP A 216 -10.97 -37.29 16.67
CA ASP A 216 -9.55 -37.37 16.99
C ASP A 216 -9.00 -36.01 17.49
N PHE A 217 -9.45 -34.88 16.93
CA PHE A 217 -9.10 -33.54 17.39
C PHE A 217 -9.48 -33.34 18.86
N PHE A 218 -10.75 -33.53 19.23
CA PHE A 218 -11.20 -33.34 20.61
C PHE A 218 -10.65 -34.40 21.57
N GLN A 219 -10.43 -35.63 21.11
CA GLN A 219 -9.70 -36.60 21.91
C GLN A 219 -8.25 -36.19 22.16
N GLN A 220 -7.58 -35.47 21.25
CA GLN A 220 -6.22 -34.98 21.50
C GLN A 220 -6.15 -33.70 22.32
N VAL A 221 -7.15 -32.83 22.24
CA VAL A 221 -7.32 -31.71 23.19
C VAL A 221 -7.40 -32.29 24.61
N TYR A 222 -8.23 -33.31 24.82
CA TYR A 222 -8.35 -34.02 26.09
C TYR A 222 -7.07 -34.76 26.50
N ARG A 223 -6.50 -35.61 25.63
CA ARG A 223 -5.23 -36.33 25.90
C ARG A 223 -4.10 -35.35 26.26
N HIS A 224 -4.04 -34.17 25.64
CA HIS A 224 -3.05 -33.14 25.98
C HIS A 224 -3.29 -32.56 27.39
N ILE A 225 -4.53 -32.17 27.73
CA ILE A 225 -4.91 -31.73 29.09
C ILE A 225 -4.51 -32.80 30.12
N SER A 226 -4.92 -34.06 29.92
CA SER A 226 -4.58 -35.17 30.83
C SER A 226 -3.08 -35.49 30.90
N SER A 227 -2.30 -35.19 29.86
CA SER A 227 -0.85 -35.39 29.86
C SER A 227 -0.11 -34.38 30.74
N ILE A 228 -0.73 -33.24 31.04
CA ILE A 228 -0.18 -32.24 31.96
C ILE A 228 -0.43 -32.68 33.40
N GLY A 229 -1.65 -33.10 33.74
CA GLY A 229 -1.97 -33.58 35.08
C GLY A 229 -3.40 -34.06 35.26
N SER A 230 -3.68 -34.57 36.45
CA SER A 230 -5.02 -34.99 36.87
C SER A 230 -5.97 -33.78 36.89
N TRP A 231 -6.99 -33.82 36.03
CA TRP A 231 -8.04 -32.80 35.94
C TRP A 231 -9.31 -33.26 36.66
N SER A 232 -10.02 -32.31 37.27
CA SER A 232 -11.29 -32.49 37.98
C SER A 232 -12.46 -32.95 37.10
N HIS A 233 -12.37 -32.74 35.77
CA HIS A 233 -13.51 -32.79 34.84
C HIS A 233 -14.69 -31.91 35.30
N PHE A 234 -14.37 -30.79 35.98
CA PHE A 234 -15.32 -29.89 36.64
C PHE A 234 -16.24 -30.56 37.69
N ARG A 235 -15.87 -31.75 38.20
CA ARG A 235 -16.63 -32.45 39.25
C ARG A 235 -16.38 -31.82 40.62
N PHE A 236 -17.28 -32.06 41.58
CA PHE A 236 -17.17 -31.52 42.95
C PHE A 236 -16.01 -32.11 43.76
N ILE A 237 -15.70 -33.40 43.58
CA ILE A 237 -14.74 -34.14 44.41
C ILE A 237 -13.31 -33.94 43.87
N PRO A 238 -12.38 -33.30 44.61
CA PRO A 238 -11.07 -32.91 44.10
C PRO A 238 -9.98 -33.99 44.30
N LEU A 239 -10.35 -35.28 44.31
CA LEU A 239 -9.42 -36.37 44.61
C LEU A 239 -8.31 -36.46 43.55
N GLY A 240 -7.06 -36.23 43.97
CA GLY A 240 -5.86 -36.40 43.15
C GLY A 240 -5.62 -35.32 42.09
N VAL A 241 -6.35 -34.19 42.10
CA VAL A 241 -6.20 -33.09 41.13
C VAL A 241 -4.83 -32.40 41.28
N ASP A 242 -4.11 -32.22 40.17
CA ASP A 242 -2.84 -31.48 40.17
C ASP A 242 -3.12 -29.97 40.21
N THR A 243 -2.59 -29.29 41.23
CA THR A 243 -2.80 -27.85 41.46
C THR A 243 -1.54 -27.00 41.23
N ASN A 244 -0.52 -27.55 40.56
CA ASN A 244 0.70 -26.81 40.22
C ASN A 244 0.44 -25.83 39.06
N LEU A 245 0.16 -24.56 39.39
CA LEU A 245 -0.16 -23.54 38.38
C LEU A 245 0.96 -23.33 37.37
N THR A 246 2.24 -23.28 37.79
CA THR A 246 3.40 -23.20 36.87
C THR A 246 3.35 -24.30 35.80
N LYS A 247 3.05 -25.54 36.21
CA LYS A 247 2.97 -26.71 35.33
C LYS A 247 1.81 -26.59 34.33
N TRP A 248 0.63 -26.18 34.80
CA TRP A 248 -0.55 -25.97 33.96
C TRP A 248 -0.39 -24.80 32.98
N LEU A 249 0.15 -23.67 33.44
CA LEU A 249 0.48 -22.51 32.62
C LEU A 249 1.44 -22.90 31.48
N SER A 250 2.55 -23.56 31.80
CA SER A 250 3.47 -24.07 30.79
C SER A 250 2.80 -25.06 29.83
N GLY A 251 2.06 -26.05 30.36
CA GLY A 251 1.46 -27.11 29.56
C GLY A 251 0.36 -26.65 28.61
N LEU A 252 -0.48 -25.70 29.04
CA LEU A 252 -1.61 -25.16 28.28
C LEU A 252 -1.27 -23.91 27.46
N ARG A 253 0.01 -23.49 27.39
CA ARG A 253 0.41 -22.31 26.62
C ARG A 253 0.09 -22.44 25.13
N LEU A 254 -0.38 -21.35 24.55
CA LEU A 254 -0.81 -21.24 23.14
C LEU A 254 0.02 -20.14 22.46
N LEU A 255 0.40 -20.32 21.19
CA LEU A 255 0.99 -19.21 20.43
C LEU A 255 -0.12 -18.41 19.75
N LYS A 256 -0.11 -17.09 19.96
CA LYS A 256 -0.94 -16.12 19.24
C LYS A 256 -0.06 -15.38 18.24
N LYS A 257 -0.45 -15.46 16.97
CA LYS A 257 0.21 -14.78 15.85
C LYS A 257 -0.60 -13.55 15.46
N SER A 258 0.04 -12.39 15.42
CA SER A 258 -0.36 -11.26 14.56
C SER A 258 0.79 -10.98 13.58
N LEU A 259 0.52 -10.16 12.57
CA LEU A 259 1.55 -9.63 11.65
C LEU A 259 2.47 -8.63 12.40
N GLU A 260 1.92 -7.88 13.34
CA GLU A 260 2.59 -6.78 14.06
C GLU A 260 3.31 -7.24 15.34
N SER A 261 2.86 -8.34 15.96
CA SER A 261 3.47 -8.89 17.17
C SER A 261 3.10 -10.36 17.35
N GLN A 262 3.97 -11.11 18.02
CA GLN A 262 3.67 -12.49 18.42
C GLN A 262 3.70 -12.62 19.92
N SER A 263 2.77 -13.38 20.48
CA SER A 263 2.70 -13.60 21.92
C SER A 263 2.45 -15.05 22.28
N VAL A 264 3.04 -15.48 23.40
CA VAL A 264 2.69 -16.73 24.06
C VAL A 264 1.63 -16.43 25.11
N ASP A 265 0.47 -17.04 24.96
CA ASP A 265 -0.72 -16.88 25.78
C ASP A 265 -0.74 -17.97 26.87
N PHE A 266 -0.73 -17.54 28.13
CA PHE A 266 -0.76 -18.40 29.33
C PHE A 266 -2.11 -18.33 30.05
N GLY A 267 -3.17 -17.86 29.39
CA GLY A 267 -4.50 -17.70 29.98
C GLY A 267 -4.62 -16.48 30.91
N LEU A 268 -3.76 -16.37 31.93
CA LEU A 268 -3.73 -15.24 32.88
C LEU A 268 -2.93 -14.03 32.36
N PHE A 269 -1.90 -14.28 31.57
CA PHE A 269 -0.98 -13.27 31.02
C PHE A 269 -0.48 -13.68 29.64
N SER A 270 0.07 -12.73 28.90
CA SER A 270 0.80 -12.96 27.65
C SER A 270 2.27 -12.59 27.81
N ILE A 271 3.14 -13.26 27.06
CA ILE A 271 4.52 -12.84 26.80
C ILE A 271 4.60 -12.43 25.34
N LYS A 272 4.65 -11.12 25.06
CA LYS A 272 4.90 -10.58 23.71
C LYS A 272 6.38 -10.62 23.38
N PHE A 273 6.70 -11.01 22.15
CA PHE A 273 8.02 -10.85 21.56
C PHE A 273 8.06 -9.53 20.77
N ASN A 274 9.08 -8.71 21.03
CA ASN A 274 9.22 -7.37 20.47
C ASN A 274 10.51 -7.31 19.63
N ASP A 275 10.53 -6.51 18.56
CA ASP A 275 11.53 -6.59 17.48
C ASP A 275 12.99 -6.35 17.88
N HIS A 276 13.22 -5.78 19.05
CA HIS A 276 14.51 -5.45 19.64
C HIS A 276 15.24 -6.64 20.33
N SER A 277 14.94 -7.89 19.98
CA SER A 277 15.39 -9.06 20.77
C SER A 277 14.95 -8.99 22.24
N LYS A 278 13.73 -8.50 22.49
CA LYS A 278 13.13 -8.31 23.82
C LYS A 278 11.81 -9.06 23.95
N MET A 279 11.35 -9.28 25.17
CA MET A 279 9.98 -9.71 25.42
C MET A 279 9.34 -9.01 26.63
N THR A 280 8.03 -8.76 26.56
CA THR A 280 7.25 -8.11 27.62
C THR A 280 6.20 -9.08 28.18
N ILE A 281 6.18 -9.24 29.51
CA ILE A 281 5.10 -9.93 30.24
C ILE A 281 3.99 -8.92 30.53
N GLU A 282 2.79 -9.19 30.04
CA GLU A 282 1.63 -8.27 30.05
C GLU A 282 0.33 -8.95 30.52
N PRO A 283 -0.59 -8.22 31.16
CA PRO A 283 -1.88 -8.76 31.57
C PRO A 283 -2.74 -9.07 30.33
N LYS A 284 -3.30 -10.27 30.27
CA LYS A 284 -4.19 -10.63 29.17
C LYS A 284 -5.59 -10.04 29.40
N HIS A 285 -6.17 -9.40 28.38
CA HIS A 285 -7.61 -9.13 28.38
C HIS A 285 -8.38 -10.41 28.04
N ILE A 286 -9.34 -10.79 28.87
CA ILE A 286 -10.11 -12.02 28.73
C ILE A 286 -11.59 -11.66 28.70
N LEU A 287 -12.25 -12.05 27.61
CA LEU A 287 -13.70 -11.97 27.46
C LEU A 287 -14.30 -13.35 27.73
N LEU A 288 -15.30 -13.42 28.60
CA LEU A 288 -16.10 -14.64 28.78
C LEU A 288 -16.98 -14.86 27.56
N ARG A 289 -17.08 -16.12 27.10
CA ARG A 289 -18.21 -16.56 26.28
C ARG A 289 -19.47 -16.61 27.16
N PRO A 290 -20.69 -16.54 26.58
CA PRO A 290 -21.91 -16.84 27.33
C PRO A 290 -21.82 -18.21 28.02
N PRO A 291 -22.32 -18.37 29.27
CA PRO A 291 -22.23 -19.64 30.00
C PRO A 291 -22.76 -20.87 29.24
N SER A 292 -23.77 -20.69 28.38
CA SER A 292 -24.29 -21.74 27.48
C SER A 292 -23.24 -22.26 26.48
N VAL A 293 -22.41 -21.38 25.92
CA VAL A 293 -21.29 -21.75 25.04
C VAL A 293 -20.20 -22.48 25.83
N MET A 294 -19.92 -22.02 27.06
CA MET A 294 -18.97 -22.70 27.95
C MET A 294 -19.40 -24.14 28.27
N MET A 295 -20.66 -24.33 28.68
CA MET A 295 -21.29 -25.64 28.88
C MET A 295 -21.12 -26.50 27.62
N THR A 296 -21.53 -25.98 26.46
CA THR A 296 -21.51 -26.69 25.18
C THR A 296 -20.10 -27.17 24.80
N ASN A 297 -19.09 -26.31 24.90
CA ASN A 297 -17.70 -26.66 24.56
C ASN A 297 -17.16 -27.76 25.50
N ILE A 298 -17.42 -27.65 26.81
CA ILE A 298 -16.95 -28.62 27.80
C ILE A 298 -17.66 -29.97 27.65
N HIS A 299 -18.99 -30.01 27.56
CA HIS A 299 -19.73 -31.26 27.32
C HIS A 299 -19.31 -31.92 26.00
N THR A 300 -19.10 -31.15 24.93
CA THR A 300 -18.70 -31.68 23.62
C THR A 300 -17.31 -32.31 23.67
N LEU A 301 -16.35 -31.70 24.38
CA LEU A 301 -15.03 -32.28 24.60
C LEU A 301 -15.11 -33.59 25.41
N LEU A 302 -15.85 -33.59 26.52
CA LEU A 302 -15.93 -34.74 27.43
C LEU A 302 -16.66 -35.92 26.78
N ARG A 303 -17.78 -35.68 26.08
CA ARG A 303 -18.54 -36.73 25.38
C ARG A 303 -17.74 -37.39 24.26
N HIS A 304 -16.91 -36.64 23.53
CA HIS A 304 -15.96 -37.21 22.57
C HIS A 304 -14.90 -38.13 23.19
N ASN A 305 -14.70 -38.07 24.51
CA ASN A 305 -13.80 -38.91 25.30
C ASN A 305 -14.54 -39.94 26.17
N GLY A 306 -15.85 -40.13 25.97
CA GLY A 306 -16.66 -41.09 26.74
C GLY A 306 -16.96 -40.68 28.18
N ILE A 307 -16.80 -39.40 28.51
CA ILE A 307 -17.04 -38.85 29.84
C ILE A 307 -18.32 -38.01 29.81
N ASP A 308 -19.24 -38.31 30.71
CA ASP A 308 -20.38 -37.45 30.99
C ASP A 308 -20.26 -36.81 32.38
N VAL A 309 -20.85 -35.63 32.53
CA VAL A 309 -20.85 -34.79 33.74
C VAL A 309 -22.23 -34.16 33.83
N PRO A 310 -22.97 -34.29 34.94
CA PRO A 310 -24.30 -33.70 35.05
C PRO A 310 -24.26 -32.18 34.96
N ASP A 311 -25.19 -31.62 34.20
CA ASP A 311 -25.31 -30.18 33.93
C ASP A 311 -25.34 -29.33 35.21
N SER A 312 -25.92 -29.86 36.30
CA SER A 312 -25.95 -29.22 37.62
C SER A 312 -24.57 -29.05 38.26
N GLN A 313 -23.64 -29.99 38.06
CA GLN A 313 -22.27 -29.86 38.55
C GLN A 313 -21.48 -28.86 37.71
N LEU A 314 -21.63 -28.95 36.38
CA LEU A 314 -20.91 -28.08 35.45
C LEU A 314 -21.37 -26.62 35.55
N SER A 315 -22.67 -26.38 35.72
CA SER A 315 -23.24 -25.03 35.91
C SER A 315 -22.66 -24.34 37.15
N VAL A 316 -22.51 -25.05 38.27
CA VAL A 316 -21.89 -24.49 39.50
C VAL A 316 -20.42 -24.16 39.26
N ARG A 317 -19.66 -25.00 38.55
CA ARG A 317 -18.27 -24.66 38.19
C ARG A 317 -18.18 -23.46 37.25
N ILE A 318 -19.05 -23.35 36.26
CA ILE A 318 -19.05 -22.20 35.34
C ILE A 318 -19.42 -20.91 36.06
N SER A 319 -20.33 -20.95 37.06
CA SER A 319 -20.54 -19.81 37.96
C SER A 319 -19.25 -19.42 38.69
N GLN A 320 -18.53 -20.39 39.26
CA GLN A 320 -17.25 -20.16 39.95
C GLN A 320 -16.15 -19.63 39.01
N LEU A 321 -16.14 -20.03 37.73
CA LEU A 321 -15.27 -19.46 36.70
C LEU A 321 -15.64 -18.01 36.35
N GLY A 322 -16.94 -17.70 36.32
CA GLY A 322 -17.47 -16.34 36.18
C GLY A 322 -16.98 -15.43 37.29
N ASP A 323 -17.18 -15.83 38.55
CA ASP A 323 -16.72 -15.10 39.73
C ASP A 323 -15.19 -14.91 39.75
N PHE A 324 -14.44 -15.93 39.30
CA PHE A 324 -12.99 -15.88 39.19
C PHE A 324 -12.53 -14.87 38.14
N LEU A 325 -13.12 -14.86 36.93
CA LEU A 325 -12.75 -13.86 35.92
C LEU A 325 -13.21 -12.45 36.31
N ASN A 326 -14.39 -12.29 36.91
CA ASN A 326 -14.87 -10.99 37.38
C ASN A 326 -13.86 -10.34 38.34
N LYS A 327 -13.27 -11.13 39.25
CA LYS A 327 -12.19 -10.68 40.15
C LYS A 327 -10.90 -10.33 39.40
N LEU A 328 -10.49 -11.11 38.38
CA LEU A 328 -9.32 -10.79 37.54
C LEU A 328 -9.52 -9.55 36.63
N ASN A 329 -10.75 -9.27 36.21
CA ASN A 329 -11.11 -8.10 35.40
C ASN A 329 -11.29 -6.83 36.24
N TYR A 330 -11.52 -6.96 37.56
CA TYR A 330 -11.58 -5.83 38.49
C TYR A 330 -10.18 -5.29 38.90
N ILE A 331 -9.09 -6.01 38.60
CA ILE A 331 -7.73 -5.54 38.92
C ILE A 331 -7.37 -4.34 38.00
N PRO A 332 -7.00 -3.16 38.53
CA PRO A 332 -6.67 -2.00 37.72
C PRO A 332 -5.53 -2.26 36.72
N ARG A 333 -5.76 -1.90 35.45
CA ARG A 333 -4.81 -2.06 34.32
C ARG A 333 -4.28 -0.74 33.80
N GLU A 334 -4.18 0.27 34.67
CA GLU A 334 -3.58 1.55 34.33
C GLU A 334 -2.11 1.38 33.90
N ASP A 335 -1.70 2.18 32.91
CA ASP A 335 -0.34 2.24 32.35
C ASP A 335 0.31 0.88 32.01
N VAL A 336 -0.35 0.11 31.14
CA VAL A 336 0.26 -1.05 30.45
C VAL A 336 1.46 -0.62 29.58
N SER A 337 1.51 0.66 29.18
CA SER A 337 2.55 1.28 28.36
C SER A 337 3.92 1.38 29.04
N SER A 338 4.00 1.63 30.35
CA SER A 338 5.28 1.60 31.06
C SER A 338 5.66 0.18 31.48
N VAL A 339 6.96 -0.11 31.41
CA VAL A 339 7.52 -1.44 31.67
C VAL A 339 8.71 -1.36 32.63
N ILE A 340 8.85 -2.40 33.45
CA ILE A 340 9.91 -2.58 34.45
C ILE A 340 10.77 -3.76 33.99
N GLU A 341 12.09 -3.69 34.20
CA GLU A 341 12.98 -4.84 33.98
C GLU A 341 12.57 -6.03 34.86
N TYR A 342 12.57 -7.25 34.32
CA TYR A 342 12.06 -8.45 35.01
C TYR A 342 12.64 -8.65 36.43
N GLU A 343 13.94 -8.41 36.62
CA GLU A 343 14.60 -8.56 37.92
C GLU A 343 14.15 -7.50 38.95
N LYS A 344 13.78 -6.30 38.48
CA LYS A 344 13.27 -5.20 39.32
C LYS A 344 11.78 -5.36 39.66
N ALA A 345 11.03 -6.15 38.89
CA ALA A 345 9.61 -6.42 39.17
C ALA A 345 9.40 -7.31 40.42
N ASN A 346 10.36 -8.19 40.74
CA ASN A 346 10.33 -9.15 41.86
C ASN A 346 9.08 -10.07 41.85
N LEU A 347 8.74 -10.61 40.68
CA LEU A 347 7.54 -11.44 40.48
C LEU A 347 7.45 -12.64 41.44
N LYS A 348 8.58 -13.28 41.78
CA LYS A 348 8.63 -14.42 42.72
C LYS A 348 8.11 -14.09 44.12
N SER A 349 8.28 -12.84 44.58
CA SER A 349 7.75 -12.38 45.88
C SER A 349 6.28 -11.96 45.78
N ARG A 350 5.86 -11.41 44.62
CA ARG A 350 4.51 -10.87 44.40
C ARG A 350 3.47 -11.92 44.05
N ILE A 351 3.87 -12.94 43.28
CA ILE A 351 3.00 -14.00 42.78
C ILE A 351 3.68 -15.37 43.05
N PRO A 352 3.88 -15.75 44.33
CA PRO A 352 4.65 -16.94 44.70
C PRO A 352 4.00 -18.27 44.25
N ALA A 353 2.78 -18.22 43.71
CA ALA A 353 2.09 -19.36 43.10
C ALA A 353 2.54 -19.66 41.65
N ILE A 354 3.35 -18.80 41.03
CA ILE A 354 3.84 -18.94 39.64
C ILE A 354 5.37 -18.79 39.59
N ASP A 355 6.06 -19.81 39.10
CA ASP A 355 7.50 -19.75 38.83
C ASP A 355 7.76 -19.31 37.38
N PHE A 356 7.84 -18.00 37.17
CA PHE A 356 8.12 -17.39 35.86
C PHE A 356 9.50 -17.80 35.30
N ASP A 357 10.48 -18.06 36.17
CA ASP A 357 11.81 -18.52 35.79
C ASP A 357 11.73 -19.93 35.17
N ALA A 358 10.92 -20.83 35.75
CA ALA A 358 10.64 -22.15 35.20
C ALA A 358 9.83 -22.09 33.90
N ILE A 359 8.82 -21.21 33.80
CA ILE A 359 8.03 -21.00 32.57
C ILE A 359 8.93 -20.57 31.41
N ILE A 360 9.79 -19.58 31.62
CA ILE A 360 10.72 -19.11 30.57
C ILE A 360 11.69 -20.23 30.17
N LYS A 361 12.23 -21.00 31.13
CA LYS A 361 13.14 -22.13 30.86
C LYS A 361 12.47 -23.26 30.05
N ASP A 362 11.20 -23.60 30.31
CA ASP A 362 10.47 -24.62 29.54
C ASP A 362 10.18 -24.18 28.09
N MET A 363 10.06 -22.87 27.84
CA MET A 363 9.94 -22.35 26.48
C MET A 363 11.24 -22.43 25.67
N MET A 364 12.42 -22.46 26.29
CA MET A 364 13.71 -22.48 25.59
C MET A 364 14.06 -23.86 24.99
N ARG A 365 15.06 -23.91 24.10
CA ARG A 365 15.68 -25.18 23.67
C ARG A 365 16.65 -25.75 24.71
N SER A 366 17.21 -24.89 25.56
CA SER A 366 18.25 -25.18 26.55
C SER A 366 18.24 -24.09 27.62
N SER A 367 18.65 -24.37 28.86
CA SER A 367 18.86 -23.34 29.89
C SER A 367 20.06 -22.42 29.62
N GLU A 368 21.02 -22.84 28.78
CA GLU A 368 22.09 -21.97 28.28
C GLU A 368 21.50 -20.75 27.57
N GLY A 369 21.92 -19.55 27.98
CA GLY A 369 21.39 -18.27 27.49
C GLY A 369 20.23 -17.69 28.31
N PHE A 370 19.75 -18.39 29.35
CA PHE A 370 18.60 -17.94 30.15
C PHE A 370 18.79 -16.55 30.77
N GLU A 371 19.95 -16.24 31.34
CA GLU A 371 20.20 -14.91 31.93
C GLU A 371 20.22 -13.78 30.86
N VAL A 372 20.53 -14.09 29.59
CA VAL A 372 20.41 -13.13 28.47
C VAL A 372 18.94 -12.89 28.15
N VAL A 373 18.12 -13.94 28.11
CA VAL A 373 16.66 -13.83 27.93
C VAL A 373 16.05 -13.01 29.05
N LYS A 374 16.35 -13.34 30.31
CA LYS A 374 15.89 -12.69 31.53
C LYS A 374 16.26 -11.20 31.56
N LYS A 375 17.50 -10.84 31.20
CA LYS A 375 17.95 -9.44 31.07
C LYS A 375 17.24 -8.67 29.94
N ASN A 376 16.80 -9.36 28.90
CA ASN A 376 15.99 -8.81 27.81
C ASN A 376 14.46 -8.92 28.07
N THR A 377 14.05 -9.38 29.26
CA THR A 377 12.64 -9.52 29.67
C THR A 377 12.20 -8.29 30.46
N PHE A 378 11.02 -7.79 30.11
CA PHE A 378 10.35 -6.67 30.76
C PHE A 378 8.96 -7.11 31.24
N VAL A 379 8.40 -6.37 32.19
CA VAL A 379 7.09 -6.64 32.79
C VAL A 379 6.30 -5.34 32.80
N SER A 380 5.08 -5.37 32.28
CA SER A 380 4.17 -4.22 32.29
C SER A 380 3.90 -3.72 33.72
N ASN A 381 3.78 -2.40 33.89
CA ASN A 381 3.59 -1.75 35.19
C ASN A 381 2.14 -1.80 35.71
N SER A 382 1.35 -2.77 35.24
CA SER A 382 -0.06 -2.94 35.60
C SER A 382 -0.25 -3.47 37.03
N GLY A 383 -1.44 -3.27 37.63
CA GLY A 383 -1.79 -3.78 38.96
C GLY A 383 -1.80 -5.30 39.11
N ILE A 384 -1.66 -6.04 38.00
CA ILE A 384 -1.46 -7.50 37.98
C ILE A 384 -0.02 -7.90 38.35
N PHE A 385 0.97 -7.02 38.16
CA PHE A 385 2.39 -7.30 38.43
C PHE A 385 3.10 -6.28 39.34
N SER A 386 2.59 -5.05 39.43
CA SER A 386 3.33 -3.88 39.95
C SER A 386 2.55 -3.06 40.99
N GLN A 387 3.22 -2.05 41.53
CA GLN A 387 2.69 -1.03 42.43
C GLN A 387 3.02 0.34 41.84
N THR A 388 2.06 1.00 41.19
CA THR A 388 2.30 2.32 40.61
C THR A 388 2.51 3.36 41.73
N LYS A 389 3.58 4.16 41.64
CA LYS A 389 3.90 5.19 42.66
C LYS A 389 2.82 6.28 42.80
N GLN A 390 1.96 6.46 41.79
CA GLN A 390 0.84 7.41 41.86
C GLN A 390 -0.23 7.00 42.90
N ALA A 391 -0.36 5.70 43.20
CA ALA A 391 -1.20 5.20 44.31
C ALA A 391 -0.68 5.61 45.71
N ARG A 392 0.41 6.39 45.83
CA ARG A 392 0.85 7.02 47.09
C ARG A 392 0.26 8.41 47.35
N LEU A 393 -0.38 9.03 46.34
CA LEU A 393 -0.89 10.40 46.44
C LEU A 393 -2.42 10.51 46.47
N ALA A 394 -3.12 9.37 46.43
CA ALA A 394 -4.57 9.30 46.64
C ALA A 394 -4.91 8.22 47.68
N VAL A 395 -5.44 8.68 48.82
CA VAL A 395 -6.17 7.91 49.86
C VAL A 395 -5.37 6.87 50.69
N PHE A 396 -5.19 7.24 51.95
CA PHE A 396 -5.13 6.42 53.17
C PHE A 396 -5.31 4.89 53.07
N GLN A 397 -4.37 4.16 53.69
CA GLN A 397 -4.44 2.85 54.38
C GLN A 397 -5.10 1.61 53.71
N HIS A 398 -6.19 1.74 52.95
CA HIS A 398 -6.87 0.62 52.27
C HIS A 398 -5.98 -0.06 51.22
N PHE A 399 -5.02 0.67 50.63
CA PHE A 399 -4.17 0.16 49.55
C PHE A 399 -3.23 -1.00 49.93
N HIS A 400 -3.09 -1.34 51.22
CA HIS A 400 -2.35 -2.54 51.63
C HIS A 400 -3.05 -3.85 51.18
N GLU A 401 -4.37 -3.85 51.00
CA GLU A 401 -5.14 -5.01 50.52
C GLU A 401 -4.97 -5.23 49.00
N VAL A 402 -4.67 -4.17 48.24
CA VAL A 402 -4.57 -4.22 46.77
C VAL A 402 -3.43 -5.14 46.31
N PHE A 403 -2.33 -5.21 47.05
CA PHE A 403 -1.18 -6.05 46.69
C PHE A 403 -1.45 -7.56 46.86
N PHE A 404 -2.56 -7.93 47.50
CA PHE A 404 -2.95 -9.32 47.65
C PHE A 404 -3.94 -9.80 46.57
N GLN A 405 -4.53 -8.92 45.74
CA GLN A 405 -5.64 -9.30 44.85
C GLN A 405 -5.34 -10.53 43.98
N LEU A 406 -4.33 -10.49 43.11
CA LEU A 406 -4.01 -11.65 42.26
C LEU A 406 -3.53 -12.86 43.08
N SER A 407 -2.71 -12.66 44.12
CA SER A 407 -2.23 -13.77 44.95
C SER A 407 -3.34 -14.45 45.75
N ASN A 408 -4.41 -13.71 46.11
CA ASN A 408 -5.59 -14.21 46.79
C ASN A 408 -6.54 -14.93 45.83
N ILE A 409 -6.75 -14.36 44.63
CA ILE A 409 -7.51 -15.02 43.55
C ILE A 409 -6.88 -16.39 43.22
N LEU A 410 -5.54 -16.47 43.17
CA LEU A 410 -4.80 -17.71 42.92
C LEU A 410 -4.64 -18.64 44.15
N GLN A 411 -5.18 -18.30 45.33
CA GLN A 411 -5.24 -19.26 46.46
C GLN A 411 -6.14 -20.45 46.12
N ASN A 412 -7.27 -20.22 45.43
CA ASN A 412 -8.12 -21.30 44.94
C ASN A 412 -7.55 -21.91 43.66
N ARG A 413 -6.45 -22.67 43.81
CA ARG A 413 -5.70 -23.27 42.72
C ARG A 413 -6.54 -24.22 41.85
N ILE A 414 -7.57 -24.85 42.41
CA ILE A 414 -8.47 -25.73 41.64
C ILE A 414 -9.25 -24.89 40.61
N ILE A 415 -9.89 -23.80 41.03
CA ILE A 415 -10.62 -22.91 40.12
C ILE A 415 -9.68 -22.23 39.13
N ALA A 416 -8.45 -21.88 39.55
CA ALA A 416 -7.44 -21.33 38.63
C ALA A 416 -6.97 -22.35 37.57
N VAL A 417 -6.82 -23.65 37.91
CA VAL A 417 -6.53 -24.72 36.93
C VAL A 417 -7.73 -24.97 36.02
N ASP A 418 -8.92 -25.13 36.59
CA ASP A 418 -10.18 -25.31 35.85
C ASP A 418 -10.43 -24.13 34.87
N PHE A 419 -10.04 -22.90 35.24
CA PHE A 419 -10.06 -21.71 34.38
C PHE A 419 -9.05 -21.78 33.23
N LEU A 420 -7.79 -22.13 33.51
CA LEU A 420 -6.77 -22.29 32.46
C LEU A 420 -7.16 -23.37 31.46
N ILE A 421 -7.72 -24.49 31.95
CA ILE A 421 -8.27 -25.56 31.12
C ILE A 421 -9.42 -25.04 30.27
N TYR A 422 -10.39 -24.30 30.84
CA TYR A 422 -11.47 -23.70 30.04
C TYR A 422 -10.94 -22.78 28.91
N ILE A 423 -9.97 -21.91 29.19
CA ILE A 423 -9.40 -21.01 28.17
C ILE A 423 -8.70 -21.79 27.05
N PHE A 424 -8.00 -22.88 27.38
CA PHE A 424 -7.41 -23.78 26.39
C PHE A 424 -8.46 -24.52 25.56
N ILE A 425 -9.58 -24.90 26.18
CA ILE A 425 -10.72 -25.53 25.49
C ILE A 425 -11.36 -24.54 24.50
N ASP A 426 -11.70 -23.32 24.91
CA ASP A 426 -12.31 -22.33 24.00
C ASP A 426 -11.40 -22.02 22.79
N ASP A 427 -10.08 -21.92 23.00
CA ASP A 427 -9.14 -21.76 21.90
C ASP A 427 -9.12 -22.98 20.97
N ALA A 428 -9.21 -24.20 21.51
CA ALA A 428 -9.30 -25.41 20.71
C ALA A 428 -10.58 -25.47 19.85
N PHE A 429 -11.72 -24.99 20.36
CA PHE A 429 -12.94 -24.84 19.56
C PHE A 429 -12.79 -23.79 18.44
N GLN A 430 -12.16 -22.64 18.73
CA GLN A 430 -11.87 -21.62 17.72
C GLN A 430 -10.92 -22.14 16.62
N ARG A 431 -9.87 -22.88 17.00
CA ARG A 431 -8.96 -23.59 16.07
C ARG A 431 -9.70 -24.59 15.20
N TYR A 432 -10.65 -25.34 15.77
CA TYR A 432 -11.42 -26.33 15.02
C TYR A 432 -12.34 -25.69 13.98
N GLU A 433 -13.07 -24.62 14.32
CA GLU A 433 -13.90 -23.91 13.35
C GLU A 433 -13.05 -23.20 12.27
N ASN A 434 -11.88 -22.65 12.61
CA ASN A 434 -10.94 -22.10 11.63
C ASN A 434 -10.49 -23.18 10.62
N PHE A 435 -9.97 -24.31 11.11
CA PHE A 435 -9.61 -25.48 10.28
C PHE A 435 -10.75 -25.91 9.37
N LYS A 436 -11.95 -26.08 9.93
CA LYS A 436 -13.18 -26.45 9.23
C LYS A 436 -13.57 -25.44 8.14
N ASN A 437 -13.21 -24.16 8.28
CA ASN A 437 -13.45 -23.12 7.27
C ASN A 437 -12.33 -23.06 6.21
N GLU A 438 -11.05 -23.11 6.61
CA GLU A 438 -9.88 -23.27 5.71
C GLU A 438 -10.10 -24.45 4.74
N ARG A 439 -10.62 -25.56 5.27
CA ARG A 439 -10.87 -26.80 4.53
C ARG A 439 -12.06 -26.72 3.58
N LYS A 440 -13.14 -25.99 3.91
CA LYS A 440 -14.24 -25.70 2.96
C LYS A 440 -13.73 -24.91 1.75
N GLN A 441 -12.77 -24.01 1.98
CA GLN A 441 -12.12 -23.20 0.94
C GLN A 441 -10.98 -23.94 0.22
N GLN A 442 -10.61 -25.14 0.69
CA GLN A 442 -9.50 -25.98 0.20
C GLN A 442 -8.09 -25.34 0.22
N ASP A 443 -7.92 -24.22 0.93
CA ASP A 443 -6.73 -23.36 0.90
C ASP A 443 -5.58 -23.88 1.80
N CYS A 444 -5.18 -25.13 1.55
CA CYS A 444 -4.08 -25.77 2.25
C CYS A 444 -2.70 -25.15 1.94
N ALA A 445 -2.60 -24.29 0.92
CA ALA A 445 -1.40 -23.50 0.66
C ALA A 445 -1.26 -22.36 1.68
N GLN A 446 -2.33 -21.61 1.93
CA GLN A 446 -2.36 -20.57 2.97
C GLN A 446 -2.08 -21.16 4.36
N VAL A 447 -2.65 -22.33 4.69
CA VAL A 447 -2.35 -23.07 5.93
C VAL A 447 -0.85 -23.29 6.14
N VAL A 448 -0.08 -23.57 5.09
CA VAL A 448 1.38 -23.72 5.15
C VAL A 448 2.11 -22.37 5.24
N ILE A 449 1.60 -21.33 4.58
CA ILE A 449 2.13 -19.96 4.67
C ILE A 449 2.02 -19.45 6.12
N ASP A 450 0.85 -19.54 6.74
CA ASP A 450 0.62 -19.02 8.10
C ASP A 450 1.29 -19.83 9.20
N ASN A 451 1.51 -21.13 8.97
CA ASN A 451 2.09 -22.03 9.98
C ASN A 451 3.60 -22.26 9.82
N LEU A 452 4.14 -22.17 8.61
CA LEU A 452 5.57 -22.30 8.36
C LEU A 452 6.11 -21.10 7.56
N PRO A 453 5.84 -19.84 7.97
CA PRO A 453 6.05 -18.65 7.13
C PRO A 453 7.48 -18.51 6.62
N HIS A 454 8.49 -18.77 7.44
CA HIS A 454 9.90 -18.66 7.03
C HIS A 454 10.29 -19.73 6.01
N ALA A 455 9.73 -20.93 6.14
CA ALA A 455 9.96 -22.01 5.19
C ALA A 455 9.31 -21.68 3.85
N SER A 456 8.10 -21.12 3.88
CA SER A 456 7.40 -20.57 2.72
C SER A 456 8.19 -19.42 2.09
N THR A 457 8.66 -18.43 2.86
CA THR A 457 9.55 -17.35 2.39
C THR A 457 10.78 -17.94 1.70
N ARG A 458 11.44 -18.91 2.33
CA ARG A 458 12.61 -19.57 1.77
C ARG A 458 12.33 -20.34 0.48
N VAL A 459 11.15 -20.94 0.34
CA VAL A 459 10.70 -21.55 -0.92
C VAL A 459 10.45 -20.48 -1.98
N PHE A 460 9.75 -19.39 -1.64
CA PHE A 460 9.44 -18.32 -2.58
C PHE A 460 10.71 -17.67 -3.19
N VAL A 461 11.64 -17.23 -2.33
CA VAL A 461 12.84 -16.48 -2.75
C VAL A 461 13.89 -17.34 -3.46
N ARG A 462 13.77 -18.67 -3.42
CA ARG A 462 14.67 -19.61 -4.12
C ARG A 462 14.14 -20.11 -5.45
N ASN A 463 12.82 -20.12 -5.66
CA ASN A 463 12.20 -20.75 -6.83
C ASN A 463 11.46 -19.77 -7.74
N TYR A 464 11.00 -18.61 -7.25
CA TYR A 464 10.08 -17.74 -8.00
C TYR A 464 10.52 -16.27 -8.07
N LEU A 465 11.05 -15.68 -6.99
CA LEU A 465 11.46 -14.27 -6.96
C LEU A 465 12.51 -13.91 -8.01
N ASN A 466 12.29 -12.83 -8.79
CA ASN A 466 13.34 -12.21 -9.58
C ASN A 466 14.35 -11.47 -8.67
N LYS A 467 15.50 -12.10 -8.41
CA LYS A 467 16.54 -11.56 -7.52
C LYS A 467 17.17 -10.23 -7.97
N LYS A 468 17.05 -9.83 -9.24
CA LYS A 468 17.57 -8.53 -9.69
C LYS A 468 16.82 -7.37 -9.04
N ASN A 469 15.52 -7.54 -8.80
CA ASN A 469 14.64 -6.56 -8.17
C ASN A 469 15.17 -6.14 -6.78
N LEU A 470 15.84 -7.04 -6.05
CA LEU A 470 16.43 -6.75 -4.74
C LEU A 470 17.30 -5.48 -4.73
N LYS A 471 18.13 -5.27 -5.76
CA LYS A 471 18.95 -4.06 -5.84
C LYS A 471 18.12 -2.84 -6.24
N SER A 472 17.32 -2.93 -7.30
CA SER A 472 16.55 -1.78 -7.80
C SER A 472 15.55 -1.26 -6.76
N VAL A 473 14.93 -2.14 -5.97
CA VAL A 473 14.08 -1.73 -4.84
C VAL A 473 14.90 -1.15 -3.67
N SER A 474 16.10 -1.68 -3.38
CA SER A 474 16.98 -1.09 -2.35
C SER A 474 17.46 0.31 -2.74
N ASP A 475 17.76 0.55 -4.02
CA ASP A 475 18.15 1.86 -4.53
C ASP A 475 16.95 2.84 -4.51
N LEU A 476 15.75 2.36 -4.83
CA LEU A 476 14.50 3.12 -4.74
C LEU A 476 14.17 3.53 -3.29
N VAL A 477 14.33 2.65 -2.30
CA VAL A 477 14.08 2.96 -0.88
C VAL A 477 14.97 4.10 -0.39
N GLU A 478 16.27 4.08 -0.70
CA GLU A 478 17.17 5.18 -0.30
C GLU A 478 16.91 6.47 -1.10
N SER A 479 16.44 6.37 -2.35
CA SER A 479 15.98 7.54 -3.13
C SER A 479 14.75 8.21 -2.49
N GLU A 480 13.73 7.43 -2.14
CA GLU A 480 12.54 7.92 -1.43
C GLU A 480 12.91 8.53 -0.06
N LYS A 481 13.74 7.84 0.75
CA LYS A 481 14.24 8.37 2.04
C LYS A 481 14.95 9.71 1.87
N SER A 482 15.83 9.83 0.88
CA SER A 482 16.58 11.06 0.60
C SER A 482 15.65 12.23 0.21
N ASN A 483 14.64 11.96 -0.62
CA ASN A 483 13.66 12.97 -1.01
C ASN A 483 12.71 13.36 0.12
N PHE A 484 12.38 12.45 1.03
CA PHE A 484 11.64 12.77 2.25
C PHE A 484 12.45 13.67 3.19
N ILE A 485 13.72 13.34 3.41
CA ILE A 485 14.66 14.17 4.19
C ILE A 485 14.75 15.60 3.62
N GLU A 486 14.81 15.75 2.30
CA GLU A 486 14.84 17.05 1.65
C GLU A 486 13.50 17.81 1.79
N MET A 487 12.36 17.13 1.61
CA MET A 487 11.03 17.71 1.82
C MET A 487 10.84 18.23 3.26
N ILE A 488 11.40 17.54 4.26
CA ILE A 488 11.41 18.01 5.66
C ILE A 488 12.28 19.26 5.82
N LYS A 489 13.47 19.29 5.22
CA LYS A 489 14.41 20.43 5.27
C LYS A 489 13.81 21.69 4.62
N GLU A 490 13.15 21.54 3.48
CA GLU A 490 12.45 22.59 2.73
C GLU A 490 11.16 23.10 3.38
N SER A 491 10.56 22.34 4.30
CA SER A 491 9.23 22.63 4.85
C SER A 491 9.14 24.02 5.51
N LYS A 492 8.24 24.86 4.99
CA LYS A 492 7.88 26.16 5.59
C LYS A 492 6.90 26.03 6.77
N GLN A 493 6.40 24.82 7.05
CA GLN A 493 5.42 24.57 8.12
C GLN A 493 6.04 24.06 9.43
N LEU A 494 7.33 23.71 9.43
CA LEU A 494 8.05 23.15 10.58
C LEU A 494 9.12 24.11 11.10
N HIS A 495 9.16 24.31 12.41
CA HIS A 495 10.27 25.02 13.05
C HIS A 495 11.57 24.21 12.99
N GLU A 496 12.73 24.89 12.95
CA GLU A 496 14.04 24.26 12.73
C GLU A 496 14.42 23.12 13.70
N ASN A 497 13.96 23.17 14.95
CA ASN A 497 14.16 22.07 15.91
C ASN A 497 13.39 20.81 15.49
N SER A 498 12.15 20.97 15.04
CA SER A 498 11.30 19.88 14.52
C SER A 498 11.87 19.31 13.23
N LYS A 499 12.34 20.16 12.31
CA LYS A 499 13.04 19.71 11.09
C LYS A 499 14.24 18.82 11.43
N LYS A 500 15.14 19.30 12.29
CA LYS A 500 16.36 18.57 12.67
C LYS A 500 16.04 17.19 13.25
N LYS A 501 15.03 17.09 14.12
CA LYS A 501 14.61 15.81 14.71
C LYS A 501 13.88 14.89 13.72
N ALA A 502 13.01 15.44 12.89
CA ALA A 502 12.32 14.67 11.85
C ALA A 502 13.30 14.10 10.82
N VAL A 503 14.30 14.91 10.41
CA VAL A 503 15.43 14.47 9.58
C VAL A 503 16.20 13.33 10.26
N VAL A 504 16.62 13.48 11.51
CA VAL A 504 17.33 12.42 12.25
C VAL A 504 16.51 11.13 12.37
N LYS A 505 15.17 11.21 12.46
CA LYS A 505 14.29 10.04 12.46
C LYS A 505 14.31 9.30 11.12
N VAL A 506 14.25 9.99 9.97
CA VAL A 506 14.36 9.34 8.64
C VAL A 506 15.78 8.85 8.35
N GLU A 507 16.81 9.64 8.70
CA GLU A 507 18.23 9.26 8.52
C GLU A 507 18.60 7.99 9.30
N LYS A 508 17.98 7.76 10.46
CA LYS A 508 18.15 6.54 11.28
C LYS A 508 17.11 5.45 11.03
N MET A 509 16.17 5.64 10.08
CA MET A 509 15.16 4.64 9.77
C MET A 509 15.82 3.38 9.19
N LYS A 510 15.68 2.27 9.94
CA LYS A 510 16.20 0.95 9.57
C LYS A 510 15.40 0.39 8.40
N THR A 511 16.02 -0.47 7.60
CA THR A 511 15.38 -1.07 6.42
C THR A 511 15.58 -2.58 6.41
N VAL A 512 14.50 -3.34 6.22
CA VAL A 512 14.49 -4.79 6.01
C VAL A 512 13.93 -5.05 4.62
N ILE A 513 14.80 -5.26 3.64
CA ILE A 513 14.43 -5.35 2.23
C ILE A 513 14.68 -6.78 1.74
N GLY A 514 13.65 -7.43 1.23
CA GLY A 514 13.73 -8.81 0.73
C GLY A 514 13.86 -9.84 1.87
N TYR A 515 15.02 -10.49 1.97
CA TYR A 515 15.21 -11.67 2.82
C TYR A 515 16.68 -11.87 3.25
N PRO A 516 16.96 -12.66 4.31
CA PRO A 516 18.32 -12.93 4.78
C PRO A 516 19.06 -13.85 3.81
N LYS A 517 20.30 -13.53 3.45
CA LYS A 517 21.08 -14.30 2.44
C LYS A 517 21.27 -15.76 2.83
N GLU A 518 21.24 -16.05 4.13
CA GLU A 518 21.24 -17.40 4.71
C GLU A 518 20.16 -18.28 4.09
N PHE A 519 18.97 -17.74 3.79
CA PHE A 519 17.84 -18.49 3.25
C PHE A 519 18.14 -19.16 1.91
N GLU A 520 19.09 -18.65 1.11
CA GLU A 520 19.46 -19.28 -0.16
C GLU A 520 20.08 -20.66 0.02
N ALA A 521 20.81 -20.88 1.12
CA ALA A 521 21.56 -22.09 1.36
C ALA A 521 20.64 -23.33 1.53
N PRO A 522 21.01 -24.50 1.00
CA PRO A 522 20.33 -25.76 1.30
C PRO A 522 20.28 -26.03 2.80
N GLY A 523 19.09 -26.29 3.34
CA GLY A 523 18.92 -26.58 4.77
C GLY A 523 19.17 -25.40 5.72
N ALA A 524 19.18 -24.14 5.25
CA ALA A 524 19.43 -22.94 6.06
C ALA A 524 18.60 -22.86 7.36
N LEU A 525 17.34 -23.31 7.30
CA LEU A 525 16.44 -23.31 8.45
C LEU A 525 16.59 -24.56 9.33
N ASP A 526 17.21 -25.64 8.85
CA ASP A 526 17.18 -26.97 9.49
C ASP A 526 17.86 -27.03 10.88
N ASN A 527 18.65 -26.03 11.25
CA ASN A 527 19.23 -25.90 12.60
C ASN A 527 18.30 -25.11 13.55
N SER A 528 17.68 -24.05 13.03
CA SER A 528 16.76 -23.16 13.74
C SER A 528 15.32 -23.69 13.79
N TYR A 529 14.99 -24.66 12.95
CA TYR A 529 13.73 -25.41 12.86
C TYR A 529 14.05 -26.88 13.14
N GLN A 530 13.94 -27.26 14.42
CA GLN A 530 14.15 -28.64 14.87
C GLN A 530 12.84 -29.43 14.92
N LEU A 531 11.75 -28.79 14.49
CA LEU A 531 10.44 -29.35 14.19
C LEU A 531 10.52 -30.73 13.51
N LYS A 532 9.75 -31.68 14.06
CA LYS A 532 9.54 -33.02 13.51
C LYS A 532 8.05 -33.29 13.42
N LEU A 533 7.50 -33.10 12.22
CA LEU A 533 6.15 -33.55 11.87
C LEU A 533 6.23 -34.95 11.27
N PHE A 534 5.24 -35.79 11.56
CA PHE A 534 5.08 -37.13 11.01
C PHE A 534 3.70 -37.25 10.35
N PRO A 535 3.53 -38.00 9.26
CA PRO A 535 2.20 -38.20 8.64
C PRO A 535 1.15 -38.85 9.56
N SER A 536 1.58 -39.47 10.67
CA SER A 536 0.75 -40.03 11.73
C SER A 536 0.33 -39.02 12.81
N ASP A 537 0.83 -37.77 12.77
CA ASP A 537 0.35 -36.71 13.64
C ASP A 537 -1.04 -36.23 13.19
N SER A 538 -1.90 -35.89 14.14
CA SER A 538 -3.13 -35.16 13.83
C SER A 538 -2.85 -33.71 13.44
N TYR A 539 -3.84 -33.03 12.87
CA TYR A 539 -3.71 -31.62 12.49
C TYR A 539 -3.36 -30.74 13.69
N ASN A 540 -4.11 -30.85 14.80
CA ASN A 540 -3.83 -30.11 16.03
C ASN A 540 -2.47 -30.49 16.66
N GLY A 541 -2.10 -31.78 16.58
CA GLY A 541 -0.79 -32.26 17.01
C GLY A 541 0.36 -31.63 16.20
N MET A 542 0.20 -31.43 14.90
CA MET A 542 1.15 -30.69 14.07
C MET A 542 1.22 -29.21 14.47
N LEU A 543 0.07 -28.53 14.61
CA LEU A 543 0.03 -27.10 14.99
C LEU A 543 0.71 -26.84 16.35
N MET A 544 0.38 -27.61 17.38
CA MET A 544 1.03 -27.49 18.69
C MET A 544 2.55 -27.74 18.66
N LYS A 545 3.04 -28.62 17.78
CA LYS A 545 4.49 -28.81 17.58
C LYS A 545 5.15 -27.62 16.88
N ILE A 546 4.49 -27.08 15.85
CA ILE A 546 4.93 -25.90 15.10
C ILE A 546 5.07 -24.71 16.04
N GLU A 547 4.01 -24.38 16.78
CA GLU A 547 3.97 -23.24 17.71
C GLU A 547 5.06 -23.32 18.79
N ARG A 548 5.28 -24.52 19.35
CA ARG A 548 6.31 -24.74 20.38
C ARG A 548 7.74 -24.63 19.82
N ASP A 549 8.00 -25.03 18.58
CA ASP A 549 9.32 -24.84 17.95
C ASP A 549 9.55 -23.38 17.49
N PHE A 550 8.47 -22.66 17.14
CA PHE A 550 8.51 -21.24 16.78
C PHE A 550 8.79 -20.34 18.00
N THR A 551 8.14 -20.62 19.14
CA THR A 551 8.45 -20.00 20.45
C THR A 551 9.93 -20.18 20.81
N LYS A 552 10.46 -21.38 20.57
CA LYS A 552 11.88 -21.71 20.79
C LYS A 552 12.82 -20.90 19.90
N TYR A 553 12.45 -20.71 18.63
CA TYR A 553 13.22 -19.91 17.68
C TYR A 553 13.26 -18.42 18.06
N TYR A 554 12.17 -17.85 18.59
CA TYR A 554 12.19 -16.50 19.19
C TYR A 554 13.15 -16.39 20.38
N LEU A 555 13.16 -17.38 21.27
CA LEU A 555 14.06 -17.36 22.44
C LEU A 555 15.53 -17.60 22.07
N ASP A 556 15.80 -18.35 20.99
CA ASP A 556 17.15 -18.44 20.42
C ASP A 556 17.61 -17.10 19.82
N PHE A 557 16.71 -16.29 19.24
CA PHE A 557 17.02 -14.91 18.82
C PHE A 557 17.25 -13.96 20.02
N ILE A 558 16.37 -14.01 21.02
CA ILE A 558 16.49 -13.17 22.24
C ILE A 558 17.76 -13.50 23.05
N SER A 559 18.18 -14.77 23.08
CA SER A 559 19.45 -15.21 23.66
C SER A 559 20.68 -15.03 22.75
N LYS A 560 20.51 -14.45 21.55
CA LYS A 560 21.54 -14.20 20.52
C LYS A 560 22.21 -15.46 19.95
N LYS A 561 21.57 -16.63 20.06
CA LYS A 561 21.98 -17.86 19.36
C LYS A 561 21.56 -17.87 17.90
N SER A 562 20.44 -17.20 17.58
CA SER A 562 20.06 -16.82 16.22
C SER A 562 20.40 -15.35 15.98
N VAL A 563 21.00 -15.03 14.83
CA VAL A 563 21.10 -13.65 14.31
C VAL A 563 19.84 -13.19 13.58
N ILE A 564 18.96 -14.15 13.24
CA ILE A 564 17.77 -13.93 12.42
C ILE A 564 16.57 -13.65 13.34
N ASN A 565 15.98 -12.45 13.24
CA ASN A 565 14.74 -12.10 13.94
C ASN A 565 13.56 -12.86 13.29
N PRO A 566 12.77 -13.66 14.03
CA PRO A 566 11.63 -14.35 13.46
C PRO A 566 10.42 -13.47 13.13
N ALA A 567 10.35 -12.23 13.65
CA ALA A 567 9.25 -11.31 13.30
C ALA A 567 9.36 -10.82 11.84
N ASN A 568 10.57 -10.46 11.41
CA ASN A 568 10.83 -9.72 10.17
C ASN A 568 10.61 -10.52 8.86
N LEU A 569 10.08 -11.75 8.92
CA LEU A 569 10.27 -12.79 7.88
C LEU A 569 9.02 -13.60 7.53
N VAL A 570 7.84 -13.04 7.79
CA VAL A 570 6.57 -13.58 7.30
C VAL A 570 6.56 -13.56 5.75
N LEU A 571 5.99 -14.60 5.11
CA LEU A 571 5.73 -14.54 3.67
C LEU A 571 4.36 -13.89 3.46
N TRP A 572 4.36 -12.61 3.17
CA TRP A 572 3.14 -11.82 3.05
C TRP A 572 3.27 -10.71 2.00
N THR A 573 2.13 -10.14 1.64
CA THR A 573 1.91 -9.36 0.42
C THR A 573 1.69 -7.88 0.68
N ASN A 574 2.13 -7.32 1.80
CA ASN A 574 2.11 -5.87 2.05
C ASN A 574 3.50 -5.35 2.48
N ALA A 575 3.64 -4.06 2.77
CA ALA A 575 4.78 -3.47 3.47
C ALA A 575 4.42 -3.21 4.95
N MET A 576 5.39 -2.78 5.79
CA MET A 576 5.11 -2.34 7.16
C MET A 576 6.17 -1.37 7.72
N TYR A 577 5.73 -0.38 8.49
CA TYR A 577 6.54 0.38 9.45
C TYR A 577 6.36 -0.19 10.87
N LEU A 578 7.45 -0.71 11.45
CA LEU A 578 7.49 -1.23 12.82
C LEU A 578 7.70 -0.09 13.84
N GLU A 579 7.20 -0.29 15.08
CA GLU A 579 7.29 0.70 16.17
C GLU A 579 8.72 1.24 16.38
N ASP A 580 9.73 0.38 16.17
CA ASP A 580 11.13 0.64 16.44
C ASP A 580 11.86 1.51 15.40
N ASN A 581 11.12 2.16 14.48
CA ASN A 581 11.63 2.92 13.33
C ASN A 581 12.35 2.01 12.32
N THR A 582 11.64 0.96 11.87
CA THR A 582 12.09 0.04 10.80
C THR A 582 11.03 -0.07 9.70
N LEU A 583 11.45 0.21 8.47
CA LEU A 583 10.73 -0.05 7.24
C LEU A 583 10.96 -1.50 6.78
N VAL A 584 9.89 -2.25 6.52
CA VAL A 584 9.92 -3.64 6.05
C VAL A 584 9.31 -3.73 4.64
N ILE A 585 10.09 -4.22 3.67
CA ILE A 585 9.73 -4.42 2.27
C ILE A 585 9.89 -5.91 1.93
N PRO A 586 8.82 -6.73 2.05
CA PRO A 586 8.88 -8.18 1.86
C PRO A 586 9.02 -8.61 0.39
N PRO A 587 9.55 -9.83 0.11
CA PRO A 587 9.79 -10.29 -1.26
C PRO A 587 8.58 -10.25 -2.21
N PRO A 588 7.33 -10.60 -1.80
CA PRO A 588 6.19 -10.62 -2.72
C PRO A 588 5.80 -9.25 -3.30
N ILE A 589 6.09 -8.13 -2.63
CA ILE A 589 5.81 -6.79 -3.18
C ILE A 589 6.93 -6.28 -4.10
N MET A 590 8.07 -6.95 -4.13
CA MET A 590 9.25 -6.60 -4.94
C MET A 590 9.27 -7.33 -6.30
N ASP A 591 8.12 -7.81 -6.78
CA ASP A 591 8.05 -8.89 -7.78
C ASP A 591 6.67 -8.92 -8.49
N ASP A 592 6.57 -9.53 -9.67
CA ASP A 592 5.40 -9.51 -10.57
C ASP A 592 4.04 -9.80 -9.88
N PRO A 593 2.98 -8.99 -10.09
CA PRO A 593 2.85 -7.93 -11.09
C PRO A 593 3.28 -6.53 -10.62
N PHE A 594 3.82 -6.38 -9.40
CA PHE A 594 4.07 -5.05 -8.83
C PHE A 594 5.43 -4.44 -9.23
N PHE A 595 6.45 -5.25 -9.46
CA PHE A 595 7.79 -4.71 -9.72
C PHE A 595 8.64 -5.66 -10.58
N ASP A 596 9.40 -5.06 -11.50
CA ASP A 596 10.44 -5.70 -12.32
C ASP A 596 11.59 -4.69 -12.51
N GLU A 597 12.84 -5.17 -12.55
CA GLU A 597 14.00 -4.26 -12.63
C GLU A 597 14.08 -3.48 -13.95
N SER A 598 13.41 -3.95 -15.00
CA SER A 598 13.44 -3.34 -16.32
C SER A 598 12.50 -2.16 -16.52
N TYR A 599 11.58 -1.91 -15.58
CA TYR A 599 10.73 -0.72 -15.61
C TYR A 599 11.58 0.58 -15.60
N PRO A 600 11.14 1.65 -16.31
CA PRO A 600 11.68 2.99 -16.14
C PRO A 600 11.52 3.49 -14.69
N GLU A 601 12.38 4.40 -14.24
CA GLU A 601 12.40 4.82 -12.83
C GLU A 601 11.11 5.56 -12.43
N TYR A 602 10.47 6.31 -13.33
CA TYR A 602 9.16 6.92 -13.04
C TYR A 602 8.07 5.87 -12.79
N ALA A 603 8.11 4.74 -13.49
CA ALA A 603 7.16 3.64 -13.28
C ALA A 603 7.43 2.92 -11.95
N LYS A 604 8.71 2.70 -11.61
CA LYS A 604 9.14 2.14 -10.32
C LYS A 604 8.67 3.00 -9.14
N ILE A 605 8.85 4.32 -9.22
CA ILE A 605 8.38 5.27 -8.20
C ILE A 605 6.83 5.27 -8.14
N GLY A 606 6.15 5.27 -9.29
CA GLY A 606 4.69 5.23 -9.37
C GLY A 606 4.09 4.02 -8.63
N ILE A 607 4.57 2.81 -8.94
CA ILE A 607 4.00 1.55 -8.43
C ILE A 607 4.50 1.22 -7.01
N LEU A 608 5.81 1.31 -6.75
CA LEU A 608 6.43 0.85 -5.49
C LEU A 608 7.01 1.99 -4.64
N GLY A 609 7.40 3.12 -5.23
CA GLY A 609 7.77 4.32 -4.46
C GLY A 609 6.60 4.81 -3.58
N THR A 610 5.36 4.74 -4.09
CA THR A 610 4.15 5.05 -3.31
C THR A 610 4.04 4.27 -1.99
N PRO A 611 3.98 2.92 -1.95
CA PRO A 611 3.93 2.19 -0.67
C PRO A 611 5.20 2.35 0.18
N ILE A 612 6.40 2.51 -0.41
CA ILE A 612 7.61 2.85 0.35
C ILE A 612 7.42 4.19 1.10
N GLY A 613 6.93 5.22 0.42
CA GLY A 613 6.62 6.53 1.00
C GLY A 613 5.49 6.49 2.04
N HIS A 614 4.54 5.57 1.90
CA HIS A 614 3.43 5.36 2.83
C HIS A 614 3.96 4.84 4.17
N GLU A 615 4.73 3.74 4.16
CA GLU A 615 5.34 3.20 5.38
C GLU A 615 6.29 4.20 6.06
N MET A 616 7.10 4.95 5.29
CA MET A 616 7.89 6.03 5.87
C MET A 616 7.01 7.11 6.53
N GLY A 617 5.85 7.38 5.95
CA GLY A 617 4.83 8.30 6.45
C GLY A 617 4.20 7.86 7.77
N HIS A 618 4.04 6.56 8.02
CA HIS A 618 3.66 6.05 9.35
C HIS A 618 4.65 6.47 10.45
N GLY A 619 5.93 6.68 10.14
CA GLY A 619 6.87 7.28 11.10
C GLY A 619 6.45 8.68 11.61
N PHE A 620 5.48 9.32 10.98
CA PHE A 620 5.00 10.68 11.24
C PHE A 620 3.46 10.78 11.40
N ASP A 621 2.75 9.64 11.47
CA ASP A 621 1.32 9.60 11.79
C ASP A 621 1.03 10.03 13.24
N ILE A 622 -0.24 10.25 13.60
CA ILE A 622 -0.58 10.78 14.93
C ILE A 622 -0.32 9.79 16.08
N GLY A 623 -0.19 8.49 15.80
CA GLY A 623 0.22 7.49 16.78
C GLY A 623 1.73 7.45 17.01
N ARG A 624 2.53 7.68 15.97
CA ARG A 624 3.99 7.41 15.94
C ARG A 624 4.86 8.66 15.88
N ILE A 625 4.30 9.85 15.62
CA ILE A 625 5.02 11.15 15.71
C ILE A 625 5.52 11.46 17.13
N GLY A 626 4.95 10.81 18.14
CA GLY A 626 5.41 10.85 19.54
C GLY A 626 6.67 10.04 19.83
N ASN A 627 7.17 9.24 18.86
CA ASN A 627 8.35 8.39 19.03
C ASN A 627 9.59 8.97 18.32
N ASP A 628 10.75 8.82 18.95
CA ASP A 628 12.06 9.23 18.46
C ASP A 628 12.61 8.35 17.31
N GLU A 629 13.84 8.60 16.90
CA GLU A 629 14.59 7.79 15.93
C GLU A 629 14.80 6.31 16.31
N ASN A 630 14.56 5.94 17.57
CA ASN A 630 14.73 4.60 18.14
C ASN A 630 13.38 3.93 18.47
N GLY A 631 12.25 4.54 18.07
CA GLY A 631 10.91 4.06 18.40
C GLY A 631 10.45 4.31 19.85
N LYS A 632 11.15 5.15 20.62
CA LYS A 632 10.83 5.43 22.04
C LYS A 632 10.09 6.76 22.18
N ALA A 633 9.20 6.86 23.18
CA ALA A 633 8.51 8.10 23.49
C ALA A 633 9.48 9.30 23.62
N GLY A 634 9.41 10.24 22.68
CA GLY A 634 10.36 11.32 22.52
C GLY A 634 9.83 12.39 21.56
N ARG A 635 9.77 13.64 22.02
CA ARG A 635 9.18 14.75 21.25
C ARG A 635 10.01 15.10 20.02
N VAL A 636 9.63 14.55 18.86
CA VAL A 636 10.15 14.91 17.52
C VAL A 636 9.76 16.34 17.19
N LEU A 637 8.48 16.67 17.30
CA LEU A 637 7.93 18.01 17.03
C LEU A 637 7.93 18.90 18.27
N THR A 638 7.97 20.22 18.06
CA THR A 638 7.55 21.20 19.09
C THR A 638 6.03 21.12 19.32
N LEU A 639 5.54 21.68 20.43
CA LEU A 639 4.11 21.76 20.71
C LEU A 639 3.36 22.63 19.67
N VAL A 640 4.03 23.61 19.06
CA VAL A 640 3.46 24.47 18.01
C VAL A 640 3.29 23.67 16.71
N ASP A 641 4.35 22.96 16.29
CA ASP A 641 4.32 22.12 15.09
C ASP A 641 3.32 20.96 15.24
N LEU A 642 3.27 20.32 16.42
CA LEU A 642 2.30 19.25 16.72
C LEU A 642 0.86 19.77 16.68
N LYS A 643 0.58 20.96 17.23
CA LYS A 643 -0.75 21.60 17.14
C LYS A 643 -1.12 21.95 15.69
N SER A 644 -0.14 22.32 14.86
CA SER A 644 -0.30 22.54 13.42
C SER A 644 -0.63 21.23 12.70
N LEU A 645 0.14 20.16 12.94
CA LEU A 645 -0.11 18.83 12.38
C LEU A 645 -1.50 18.31 12.76
N MET A 646 -1.89 18.41 14.04
CA MET A 646 -3.23 18.02 14.50
C MET A 646 -4.37 18.84 13.85
N LYS A 647 -4.14 20.13 13.55
CA LYS A 647 -5.11 20.95 12.79
C LYS A 647 -5.25 20.44 11.35
N ASN A 648 -4.14 20.12 10.70
CA ASN A 648 -4.11 19.64 9.32
C ASN A 648 -4.72 18.22 9.21
N ALA A 649 -4.39 17.32 10.13
CA ALA A 649 -5.01 15.99 10.24
C ALA A 649 -6.53 16.09 10.43
N LYS A 650 -7.02 16.99 11.29
CA LYS A 650 -8.47 17.24 11.44
C LYS A 650 -9.14 17.81 10.18
N CYS A 651 -8.40 18.51 9.31
CA CYS A 651 -8.90 18.95 8.00
C CYS A 651 -9.01 17.76 7.03
N LEU A 652 -7.94 16.96 6.94
CA LEU A 652 -7.86 15.76 6.10
C LEU A 652 -8.93 14.72 6.48
N HIS A 653 -9.08 14.41 7.77
CA HIS A 653 -10.16 13.58 8.30
C HIS A 653 -11.54 14.14 7.90
N LYS A 654 -11.78 15.47 8.06
CA LYS A 654 -13.04 16.10 7.68
C LYS A 654 -13.35 15.99 6.18
N GLN A 655 -12.36 16.11 5.31
CA GLN A 655 -12.54 15.93 3.86
C GLN A 655 -13.02 14.50 3.55
N TYR A 656 -12.46 13.52 4.28
CA TYR A 656 -12.70 12.10 4.09
C TYR A 656 -14.02 11.57 4.67
N ILE A 657 -14.41 11.97 5.89
CA ILE A 657 -15.72 11.56 6.46
C ILE A 657 -16.92 12.21 5.76
N ASN A 658 -16.69 13.28 4.98
CA ASN A 658 -17.69 13.94 4.16
C ASN A 658 -17.65 13.50 2.69
N TYR A 659 -16.72 12.64 2.28
CA TYR A 659 -16.68 12.14 0.91
C TYR A 659 -17.86 11.20 0.60
N ASP A 660 -18.56 11.51 -0.47
CA ASP A 660 -19.65 10.73 -1.04
C ASP A 660 -19.07 9.90 -2.20
N ASP A 661 -19.13 8.57 -2.11
CA ASP A 661 -18.55 7.70 -3.14
C ASP A 661 -19.52 7.55 -4.34
N PRO A 662 -19.09 7.67 -5.61
CA PRO A 662 -20.00 7.59 -6.75
C PRO A 662 -20.74 6.27 -6.91
N ASP A 663 -20.20 5.16 -6.40
CA ASP A 663 -20.80 3.83 -6.50
C ASP A 663 -21.42 3.35 -5.16
N PHE A 664 -20.94 3.86 -4.01
CA PHE A 664 -21.36 3.42 -2.66
C PHE A 664 -21.98 4.50 -1.77
N GLY A 665 -21.98 5.76 -2.19
CA GLY A 665 -22.41 6.91 -1.38
C GLY A 665 -21.59 7.14 -0.10
N ARG A 666 -22.12 7.95 0.81
CA ARG A 666 -21.48 8.30 2.07
C ARG A 666 -21.49 7.12 3.05
N GLN A 667 -20.30 6.66 3.39
CA GLN A 667 -20.08 5.51 4.28
C GLN A 667 -19.78 5.94 5.74
N ASN A 668 -20.18 5.11 6.69
CA ASN A 668 -19.81 5.24 8.12
C ASN A 668 -18.36 4.74 8.32
N ARG A 669 -17.38 5.58 7.97
CA ARG A 669 -15.94 5.24 8.03
C ARG A 669 -15.37 5.39 9.45
N PRO A 670 -14.49 4.48 9.93
CA PRO A 670 -13.91 4.55 11.26
C PRO A 670 -12.79 5.61 11.35
N ASP A 671 -12.64 6.23 12.52
CA ASP A 671 -11.65 7.30 12.78
C ASP A 671 -10.20 6.83 12.62
N THR A 672 -9.94 5.52 12.80
CA THR A 672 -8.62 4.89 12.59
C THR A 672 -8.01 5.17 11.22
N SER A 673 -8.83 5.49 10.21
CA SER A 673 -8.40 5.84 8.85
C SER A 673 -7.37 6.98 8.80
N ILE A 674 -7.33 7.89 9.79
CA ILE A 674 -6.50 9.10 9.71
C ILE A 674 -4.99 8.84 9.72
N ASN A 675 -4.50 7.70 10.23
CA ASN A 675 -3.08 7.35 10.15
C ASN A 675 -2.68 7.04 8.70
N GLU A 676 -3.40 6.12 8.06
CA GLU A 676 -3.24 5.74 6.65
C GLU A 676 -3.28 6.97 5.73
N MET A 677 -4.21 7.89 5.99
CA MET A 677 -4.34 9.14 5.23
C MET A 677 -3.13 10.08 5.36
N ILE A 678 -2.50 10.14 6.54
CA ILE A 678 -1.29 10.94 6.75
C ILE A 678 -0.10 10.27 6.06
N ALA A 679 0.02 8.94 6.18
CA ALA A 679 1.00 8.14 5.47
C ALA A 679 0.90 8.34 3.95
N ASP A 680 -0.29 8.23 3.37
CA ASP A 680 -0.57 8.52 1.98
C ASP A 680 -0.23 9.97 1.58
N SER A 681 -0.70 10.98 2.32
CA SER A 681 -0.44 12.39 1.93
C SER A 681 1.05 12.78 2.02
N ILE A 682 1.86 12.02 2.78
CA ILE A 682 3.32 12.06 2.74
C ILE A 682 3.84 11.34 1.48
N ALA A 683 3.41 10.09 1.25
CA ALA A 683 3.78 9.28 0.09
C ALA A 683 3.51 9.96 -1.27
N ALA A 684 2.41 10.69 -1.40
CA ALA A 684 2.10 11.54 -2.54
C ALA A 684 3.27 12.49 -2.88
N LYS A 685 3.76 13.19 -1.86
CA LYS A 685 4.68 14.32 -2.00
C LYS A 685 6.13 13.88 -2.06
N VAL A 686 6.50 12.80 -1.36
CA VAL A 686 7.81 12.17 -1.51
C VAL A 686 7.94 11.60 -2.93
N GLY A 687 7.05 10.69 -3.34
CA GLY A 687 7.12 10.06 -4.66
C GLY A 687 7.04 11.05 -5.82
N TRP A 688 6.22 12.11 -5.71
CA TRP A 688 6.20 13.19 -6.70
C TRP A 688 7.53 13.98 -6.75
N LYS A 689 8.13 14.28 -5.59
CA LYS A 689 9.44 14.95 -5.51
C LYS A 689 10.58 14.07 -6.05
N THR A 690 10.53 12.75 -5.82
CA THR A 690 11.46 11.78 -6.42
C THR A 690 11.30 11.75 -7.94
N PHE A 691 10.06 11.63 -8.44
CA PHE A 691 9.76 11.62 -9.87
C PHE A 691 10.21 12.91 -10.59
N LYS A 692 9.88 14.09 -10.07
CA LYS A 692 10.26 15.37 -10.69
C LYS A 692 11.77 15.70 -10.62
N LYS A 693 12.58 14.85 -9.99
CA LYS A 693 14.06 14.91 -10.05
C LYS A 693 14.69 14.01 -11.12
N LEU A 694 13.93 13.11 -11.74
CA LEU A 694 14.46 12.24 -12.79
C LEU A 694 14.90 13.06 -14.00
N GLN A 695 16.02 12.67 -14.61
CA GLN A 695 16.45 13.20 -15.90
C GLN A 695 15.68 12.45 -17.00
N LEU A 696 14.41 12.80 -17.19
CA LEU A 696 13.45 12.05 -18.02
C LEU A 696 13.92 11.82 -19.47
N SER A 697 14.84 12.64 -20.00
CA SER A 697 15.50 12.43 -21.30
C SER A 697 16.51 11.27 -21.36
N GLN A 698 16.81 10.64 -20.22
CA GLN A 698 17.60 9.40 -20.10
C GLN A 698 16.73 8.18 -19.78
N GLU A 699 15.51 8.40 -19.28
CA GLU A 699 14.54 7.34 -18.98
C GLU A 699 13.98 6.72 -20.25
N LYS A 700 13.53 5.46 -20.15
CA LYS A 700 12.81 4.80 -21.24
C LYS A 700 11.32 5.13 -21.20
N GLU A 701 10.71 5.33 -22.34
CA GLU A 701 9.25 5.43 -22.50
C GLU A 701 8.59 4.04 -22.36
N ILE A 702 7.36 3.98 -21.84
CA ILE A 702 6.54 2.77 -21.92
C ILE A 702 6.02 2.64 -23.35
N ILE A 703 6.08 1.43 -23.92
CA ILE A 703 5.63 1.15 -25.28
C ILE A 703 4.14 1.49 -25.47
N GLY A 704 3.81 2.26 -26.51
CA GLY A 704 2.46 2.79 -26.74
C GLY A 704 2.15 4.09 -26.00
N TYR A 705 3.11 4.64 -25.25
CA TYR A 705 2.99 5.88 -24.48
C TYR A 705 4.11 6.89 -24.82
N GLU A 706 4.84 6.70 -25.93
CA GLU A 706 5.91 7.61 -26.38
C GLU A 706 5.45 9.07 -26.53
N ASP A 707 4.27 9.31 -27.12
CA ASP A 707 3.69 10.65 -27.32
C ASP A 707 2.80 11.12 -26.14
N TYR A 708 2.79 10.39 -25.01
CA TYR A 708 1.91 10.69 -23.87
C TYR A 708 2.61 11.54 -22.80
N ASP A 709 1.84 12.41 -22.15
CA ASP A 709 2.33 13.29 -21.09
C ASP A 709 2.84 12.47 -19.88
N ILE A 710 4.15 12.54 -19.63
CA ILE A 710 4.84 11.74 -18.62
C ILE A 710 4.41 12.05 -17.18
N ASP A 711 3.96 13.28 -16.89
CA ASP A 711 3.42 13.65 -15.59
C ASP A 711 2.03 13.04 -15.39
N LYS A 712 1.18 13.01 -16.43
CA LYS A 712 -0.10 12.29 -16.43
C LYS A 712 0.11 10.78 -16.28
N LEU A 713 1.09 10.22 -17.01
CA LEU A 713 1.42 8.80 -16.99
C LEU A 713 1.86 8.33 -15.60
N PHE A 714 2.67 9.13 -14.90
CA PHE A 714 3.08 8.84 -13.52
C PHE A 714 1.88 8.65 -12.59
N PHE A 715 0.87 9.52 -12.67
CA PHE A 715 -0.36 9.38 -11.89
C PHE A 715 -1.21 8.19 -12.35
N GLN A 716 -1.33 7.93 -13.64
CA GLN A 716 -2.09 6.77 -14.15
C GLN A 716 -1.44 5.44 -13.74
N ILE A 717 -0.10 5.33 -13.77
CA ILE A 717 0.64 4.17 -13.27
C ILE A 717 0.40 3.98 -11.76
N LYS A 718 0.43 5.06 -10.97
CA LYS A 718 0.10 5.03 -9.54
C LYS A 718 -1.34 4.55 -9.28
N ALA A 719 -2.30 4.89 -10.17
CA ALA A 719 -3.69 4.45 -10.07
C ALA A 719 -3.84 2.92 -10.09
N LEU A 720 -3.04 2.22 -10.91
CA LEU A 720 -3.11 0.77 -11.09
C LEU A 720 -2.85 -0.02 -9.79
N ARG A 721 -2.22 0.59 -8.79
CA ARG A 721 -1.98 -0.04 -7.49
C ARG A 721 -3.21 -0.04 -6.59
N PHE A 722 -4.02 1.01 -6.66
CA PHE A 722 -5.20 1.25 -5.81
C PHE A 722 -6.47 0.56 -6.31
N VAL A 723 -6.35 -0.39 -7.24
CA VAL A 723 -7.49 -1.00 -7.93
C VAL A 723 -8.16 -2.07 -7.07
N ILE A 724 -9.48 -1.91 -6.92
CA ILE A 724 -10.37 -2.74 -6.09
C ILE A 724 -11.53 -3.30 -6.93
N ASP A 725 -12.04 -4.46 -6.54
CA ASP A 725 -13.34 -4.96 -7.01
C ASP A 725 -14.49 -4.19 -6.32
N ARG A 726 -15.24 -3.41 -7.10
CA ARG A 726 -16.41 -2.65 -6.62
C ARG A 726 -17.74 -3.42 -6.64
N LEU A 727 -17.76 -4.69 -7.04
CA LEU A 727 -18.99 -5.51 -7.00
C LEU A 727 -19.28 -6.04 -5.58
N LEU A 728 -18.27 -6.09 -4.71
CA LEU A 728 -18.42 -6.45 -3.30
C LEU A 728 -18.97 -5.25 -2.51
N LYS A 729 -20.16 -5.41 -1.93
CA LYS A 729 -20.93 -4.35 -1.21
C LYS A 729 -20.36 -3.94 0.17
N SER A 730 -19.05 -4.00 0.36
CA SER A 730 -18.40 -3.65 1.62
C SER A 730 -17.01 -3.10 1.38
N LEU A 731 -16.81 -1.80 1.60
CA LEU A 731 -15.46 -1.26 1.74
C LEU A 731 -14.84 -1.79 3.03
N SER A 732 -13.75 -2.55 2.91
CA SER A 732 -12.84 -2.83 4.03
C SER A 732 -12.08 -1.56 4.44
N ILE A 733 -11.32 -1.63 5.53
CA ILE A 733 -10.44 -0.53 5.97
C ILE A 733 -9.31 -0.25 4.95
N HIS A 734 -9.02 -1.19 4.03
CA HIS A 734 -8.07 -0.97 2.93
C HIS A 734 -8.76 -0.60 1.60
N ALA A 735 -10.06 -0.88 1.43
CA ALA A 735 -10.82 -0.51 0.23
C ALA A 735 -11.00 1.01 0.04
N TYR A 736 -10.53 1.81 1.00
CA TYR A 736 -10.37 3.26 0.85
C TYR A 736 -9.28 3.67 -0.15
N CYS A 737 -8.56 2.71 -0.76
CA CYS A 737 -7.64 2.90 -1.88
C CYS A 737 -8.07 3.97 -2.91
N TYR A 738 -9.34 3.97 -3.32
CA TYR A 738 -9.89 4.99 -4.23
C TYR A 738 -9.86 6.41 -3.63
N LEU A 739 -10.38 6.56 -2.42
CA LEU A 739 -10.51 7.86 -1.76
C LEU A 739 -9.14 8.39 -1.33
N ALA A 740 -8.26 7.51 -0.85
CA ALA A 740 -6.84 7.80 -0.70
C ALA A 740 -6.28 8.37 -2.01
N PHE A 741 -6.52 7.73 -3.15
CA PHE A 741 -6.00 8.16 -4.45
C PHE A 741 -6.55 9.52 -4.95
N VAL A 742 -7.84 9.81 -4.77
CA VAL A 742 -8.42 11.13 -5.06
C VAL A 742 -7.81 12.21 -4.17
N LEU A 743 -7.66 11.93 -2.86
CA LEU A 743 -7.07 12.88 -1.90
C LEU A 743 -5.56 13.05 -2.08
N LEU A 744 -4.84 12.00 -2.48
CA LEU A 744 -3.43 12.03 -2.86
C LEU A 744 -3.20 13.10 -3.94
N ILE A 745 -3.96 13.04 -5.04
CA ILE A 745 -3.86 13.97 -6.18
C ILE A 745 -4.24 15.40 -5.77
N LEU A 746 -5.38 15.59 -5.09
CA LEU A 746 -5.79 16.90 -4.59
C LEU A 746 -4.75 17.51 -3.62
N SER A 747 -4.07 16.69 -2.82
CA SER A 747 -3.09 17.15 -1.83
C SER A 747 -1.72 17.56 -2.39
N ILE A 748 -1.42 17.23 -3.66
CA ILE A 748 -0.19 17.65 -4.35
C ILE A 748 -0.33 19.06 -4.93
N GLY A 749 -1.56 19.56 -5.10
CA GLY A 749 -1.82 20.92 -5.62
C GLY A 749 -1.61 21.07 -7.13
N THR A 750 -1.31 19.97 -7.84
CA THR A 750 -1.35 19.88 -9.30
C THR A 750 -2.79 19.98 -9.79
N SER A 751 -3.26 21.21 -9.98
CA SER A 751 -4.57 21.53 -10.55
C SER A 751 -4.75 20.86 -11.91
N CYS A 752 -5.57 19.80 -11.96
CA CYS A 752 -5.90 18.97 -13.12
C CYS A 752 -4.82 18.92 -14.21
N PHE A 753 -3.67 18.31 -13.88
CA PHE A 753 -2.58 18.07 -14.82
C PHE A 753 -1.99 19.32 -15.50
N GLY A 754 -1.73 20.35 -14.68
CA GLY A 754 -0.86 21.46 -15.06
C GLY A 754 -1.63 22.67 -15.57
N SER A 755 -2.01 23.53 -14.64
CA SER A 755 -2.59 24.86 -14.88
C SER A 755 -3.85 24.89 -15.73
N ASP A 756 -5.00 24.49 -15.15
CA ASP A 756 -6.33 24.85 -15.71
C ASP A 756 -7.47 25.13 -14.70
N LEU A 757 -7.42 24.68 -13.43
CA LEU A 757 -8.52 25.02 -12.48
C LEU A 757 -8.70 26.53 -12.26
N SER A 758 -7.65 27.33 -12.48
CA SER A 758 -7.75 28.78 -12.37
C SER A 758 -8.72 29.39 -13.37
N GLU A 759 -8.97 28.80 -14.55
CA GLU A 759 -9.88 29.40 -15.53
C GLU A 759 -11.34 29.36 -15.06
N LYS A 760 -11.82 28.25 -14.49
CA LYS A 760 -13.22 28.14 -14.02
C LYS A 760 -13.50 29.01 -12.79
N GLU A 761 -12.58 29.07 -11.83
CA GLU A 761 -12.73 29.99 -10.70
C GLU A 761 -12.56 31.45 -11.12
N SER A 762 -11.62 31.75 -12.02
CA SER A 762 -11.49 33.10 -12.59
C SER A 762 -12.75 33.53 -13.32
N LEU A 763 -13.31 32.68 -14.20
CA LEU A 763 -14.56 32.98 -14.91
C LEU A 763 -15.72 33.21 -13.92
N ALA A 764 -15.84 32.42 -12.85
CA ALA A 764 -16.84 32.66 -11.81
C ALA A 764 -16.65 34.01 -11.10
N TRP A 765 -15.41 34.36 -10.73
CA TRP A 765 -15.07 35.66 -10.15
C TRP A 765 -15.30 36.82 -11.14
N TRP A 766 -14.96 36.66 -12.42
CA TRP A 766 -15.20 37.68 -13.45
C TRP A 766 -16.68 37.84 -13.79
N PHE A 767 -17.48 36.76 -13.81
CA PHE A 767 -18.94 36.86 -13.87
C PHE A 767 -19.50 37.60 -12.66
N TRP A 768 -18.98 37.36 -11.45
CA TRP A 768 -19.34 38.14 -10.25
C TRP A 768 -18.92 39.61 -10.36
N ILE A 769 -17.72 39.91 -10.85
CA ILE A 769 -17.23 41.30 -11.03
C ILE A 769 -18.03 42.04 -12.11
N ILE A 770 -18.40 41.37 -13.22
CA ILE A 770 -19.24 41.94 -14.27
C ILE A 770 -20.67 42.13 -13.78
N ALA A 771 -21.24 41.16 -13.06
CA ALA A 771 -22.56 41.29 -12.44
C ALA A 771 -22.58 42.42 -11.39
N PHE A 772 -21.56 42.51 -10.53
CA PHE A 772 -21.40 43.57 -9.55
C PHE A 772 -21.21 44.94 -10.22
N GLY A 773 -20.42 45.02 -11.30
CA GLY A 773 -20.26 46.22 -12.10
C GLY A 773 -21.56 46.68 -12.77
N LEU A 774 -22.35 45.76 -13.32
CA LEU A 774 -23.67 46.04 -13.88
C LEU A 774 -24.68 46.46 -12.81
N VAL A 775 -24.66 45.82 -11.64
CA VAL A 775 -25.48 46.19 -10.48
C VAL A 775 -25.08 47.57 -9.95
N CYS A 776 -23.79 47.86 -9.80
CA CYS A 776 -23.30 49.19 -9.44
C CYS A 776 -23.68 50.26 -10.47
N SER A 777 -23.58 49.97 -11.77
CA SER A 777 -24.04 50.88 -12.83
C SER A 777 -25.52 51.22 -12.66
N LYS A 778 -26.36 50.20 -12.46
CA LYS A 778 -27.81 50.36 -12.26
C LYS A 778 -28.17 51.04 -10.93
N TYR A 779 -27.36 50.82 -9.89
CA TYR A 779 -27.51 51.46 -8.60
C TYR A 779 -27.15 52.95 -8.68
N LEU A 780 -26.06 53.30 -9.38
CA LEU A 780 -25.68 54.68 -9.69
C LEU A 780 -26.78 55.39 -10.51
N GLU A 781 -27.33 54.73 -11.53
CA GLU A 781 -28.45 55.26 -12.33
C GLU A 781 -29.72 55.57 -11.52
N VAL A 782 -30.01 54.81 -10.46
CA VAL A 782 -31.23 54.98 -9.65
C VAL A 782 -31.02 55.87 -8.43
N VAL A 783 -29.81 55.90 -7.86
CA VAL A 783 -29.52 56.58 -6.58
C VAL A 783 -28.98 57.99 -6.78
N LEU A 784 -28.07 58.23 -7.71
CA LEU A 784 -27.49 59.57 -7.91
C LEU A 784 -28.50 60.69 -8.27
N PRO A 785 -29.63 60.45 -8.99
CA PRO A 785 -30.62 61.51 -9.24
C PRO A 785 -31.27 61.99 -7.94
N ARG A 786 -31.46 61.08 -6.97
CA ARG A 786 -32.20 61.35 -5.72
C ARG A 786 -31.42 62.17 -4.70
N PHE A 787 -30.11 62.33 -4.90
CA PHE A 787 -29.22 63.09 -4.01
C PHE A 787 -28.60 64.35 -4.66
N GLY A 788 -29.01 64.71 -5.88
CA GLY A 788 -28.56 65.94 -6.55
C GLY A 788 -27.08 65.99 -6.97
N LEU A 789 -26.30 64.95 -6.68
CA LEU A 789 -24.84 64.89 -6.91
C LEU A 789 -24.45 64.48 -8.34
N TRP A 790 -25.41 64.30 -9.26
CA TRP A 790 -25.15 63.89 -10.63
C TRP A 790 -24.67 65.05 -11.52
N ASN A 791 -23.49 65.59 -11.20
CA ASN A 791 -22.80 66.58 -12.03
C ASN A 791 -21.94 65.92 -13.13
N ALA A 792 -21.44 66.73 -14.07
CA ALA A 792 -20.61 66.26 -15.19
C ALA A 792 -19.30 65.61 -14.72
N SER A 793 -18.73 66.04 -13.59
CA SER A 793 -17.50 65.47 -13.04
C SER A 793 -17.70 64.02 -12.59
N VAL A 794 -18.82 63.70 -11.95
CA VAL A 794 -19.16 62.31 -11.57
C VAL A 794 -19.35 61.43 -12.81
N GLN A 795 -20.01 61.94 -13.85
CA GLN A 795 -20.11 61.24 -15.15
C GLN A 795 -18.73 60.95 -15.75
N PHE A 796 -17.85 61.97 -15.77
CA PHE A 796 -16.50 61.86 -16.31
C PHE A 796 -15.63 60.84 -15.57
N TYR A 797 -15.68 60.82 -14.23
CA TYR A 797 -14.94 59.82 -13.44
C TYR A 797 -15.49 58.39 -13.62
N CYS A 798 -16.82 58.21 -13.68
CA CYS A 798 -17.39 56.88 -13.99
C CYS A 798 -16.97 56.37 -15.37
N VAL A 799 -16.97 57.23 -16.39
CA VAL A 799 -16.49 56.89 -17.74
C VAL A 799 -15.00 56.59 -17.76
N LEU A 800 -14.17 57.37 -17.04
CA LEU A 800 -12.73 57.10 -16.92
C LEU A 800 -12.43 55.75 -16.24
N ILE A 801 -13.14 55.41 -15.15
CA ILE A 801 -12.96 54.13 -14.44
C ILE A 801 -13.37 52.96 -15.34
N ALA A 802 -14.46 53.09 -16.11
CA ALA A 802 -14.86 52.10 -17.09
C ALA A 802 -13.82 51.94 -18.21
N LEU A 803 -13.32 53.04 -18.79
CA LEU A 803 -12.28 53.03 -19.82
C LEU A 803 -10.96 52.43 -19.32
N PHE A 804 -10.52 52.74 -18.10
CA PHE A 804 -9.32 52.14 -17.49
C PHE A 804 -9.49 50.64 -17.28
N SER A 805 -10.63 50.21 -16.74
CA SER A 805 -10.93 48.79 -16.51
C SER A 805 -10.94 47.99 -17.81
N VAL A 806 -11.58 48.53 -18.86
CA VAL A 806 -11.63 47.92 -20.21
C VAL A 806 -10.24 47.91 -20.87
N THR A 807 -9.45 48.97 -20.70
CA THR A 807 -8.09 49.03 -21.28
C THR A 807 -7.13 48.07 -20.59
N ALA A 808 -7.20 47.94 -19.26
CA ALA A 808 -6.42 46.96 -18.49
C ALA A 808 -6.81 45.52 -18.87
N PHE A 809 -8.10 45.24 -19.02
CA PHE A 809 -8.62 43.95 -19.50
C PHE A 809 -8.03 43.56 -20.86
N PHE A 810 -8.05 44.47 -21.85
CA PHE A 810 -7.47 44.18 -23.16
C PHE A 810 -5.95 43.99 -23.13
N HIS A 811 -5.21 44.77 -22.33
CA HIS A 811 -3.77 44.61 -22.21
C HIS A 811 -3.35 43.32 -21.48
N TYR A 812 -4.19 42.82 -20.56
CA TYR A 812 -4.03 41.50 -19.94
C TYR A 812 -4.25 40.35 -20.93
N ILE A 813 -5.26 40.46 -21.81
CA ILE A 813 -5.49 39.49 -22.90
C ILE A 813 -4.31 39.49 -23.89
N GLU A 814 -3.81 40.66 -24.27
CA GLU A 814 -2.71 40.83 -25.22
C GLU A 814 -1.37 40.28 -24.68
N SER A 815 -1.16 40.33 -23.36
CA SER A 815 0.03 39.78 -22.69
C SER A 815 -0.10 38.29 -22.29
N SER A 816 -1.28 37.68 -22.45
CA SER A 816 -1.48 36.24 -22.19
C SER A 816 -0.80 35.36 -23.23
N LYS A 817 0.30 34.70 -22.83
CA LYS A 817 1.02 33.72 -23.68
C LYS A 817 0.15 32.55 -24.13
N SER A 818 -0.85 32.15 -23.34
CA SER A 818 -1.80 31.08 -23.71
C SER A 818 -2.72 31.54 -24.84
N PHE A 819 -3.35 32.71 -24.69
CA PHE A 819 -4.26 33.27 -25.69
C PHE A 819 -3.54 33.55 -27.02
N SER A 820 -2.31 34.07 -26.97
CA SER A 820 -1.48 34.29 -28.17
C SER A 820 -1.16 32.99 -28.93
N LYS A 821 -1.01 31.85 -28.23
CA LYS A 821 -0.81 30.52 -28.84
C LYS A 821 -2.09 30.02 -29.50
N PHE A 822 -3.21 30.00 -28.75
CA PHE A 822 -4.53 29.59 -29.23
C PHE A 822 -4.96 30.36 -30.49
N MET A 823 -4.77 31.68 -30.51
CA MET A 823 -5.14 32.54 -31.64
C MET A 823 -4.23 32.36 -32.87
N LYS A 824 -2.99 31.89 -32.71
CA LYS A 824 -2.13 31.48 -33.83
C LYS A 824 -2.57 30.13 -34.42
N GLU A 825 -2.92 29.17 -33.56
CA GLU A 825 -3.43 27.85 -33.98
C GLU A 825 -4.81 27.95 -34.69
N LYS A 826 -5.56 29.04 -34.49
CA LYS A 826 -6.84 29.33 -35.15
C LYS A 826 -6.76 30.30 -36.35
N GLY A 827 -5.59 30.88 -36.65
CA GLY A 827 -5.38 31.76 -37.82
C GLY A 827 -6.06 33.14 -37.77
N THR A 828 -6.78 33.49 -36.70
CA THR A 828 -7.66 34.68 -36.61
C THR A 828 -7.03 35.91 -35.96
N PHE A 829 -5.71 35.90 -35.71
CA PHE A 829 -5.01 36.97 -34.98
C PHE A 829 -5.07 38.35 -35.69
N LEU A 830 -5.07 38.38 -37.04
CA LEU A 830 -5.05 39.62 -37.82
C LEU A 830 -6.41 40.36 -37.86
N THR A 831 -7.53 39.64 -37.87
CA THR A 831 -8.86 40.25 -37.99
C THR A 831 -9.31 40.92 -36.69
N LEU A 832 -8.97 40.34 -35.54
CA LEU A 832 -9.32 40.90 -34.23
C LEU A 832 -8.60 42.21 -33.91
N ASN A 833 -7.34 42.38 -34.31
CA ASN A 833 -6.63 43.65 -34.11
C ASN A 833 -7.27 44.82 -34.89
N ALA A 834 -7.81 44.56 -36.09
CA ALA A 834 -8.58 45.56 -36.83
C ALA A 834 -9.90 45.92 -36.12
N ILE A 835 -10.61 44.93 -35.57
CA ILE A 835 -11.83 45.14 -34.78
C ILE A 835 -11.54 45.93 -33.49
N PHE A 836 -10.45 45.61 -32.77
CA PHE A 836 -10.05 46.32 -31.56
C PHE A 836 -9.61 47.76 -31.85
N ALA A 837 -8.95 48.03 -32.98
CA ALA A 837 -8.65 49.38 -33.44
C ALA A 837 -9.94 50.17 -33.72
N ALA A 838 -10.90 49.58 -34.46
CA ALA A 838 -12.18 50.21 -34.75
C ALA A 838 -12.99 50.54 -33.47
N ILE A 839 -13.04 49.61 -32.50
CA ILE A 839 -13.72 49.84 -31.21
C ILE A 839 -13.03 50.96 -30.41
N LYS A 840 -11.69 50.99 -30.34
CA LYS A 840 -10.95 52.10 -29.71
C LYS A 840 -11.28 53.45 -30.37
N CYS A 841 -11.32 53.53 -31.70
CA CYS A 841 -11.72 54.74 -32.41
C CYS A 841 -13.16 55.17 -32.10
N ILE A 842 -14.12 54.24 -32.09
CA ILE A 842 -15.54 54.55 -31.79
C ILE A 842 -15.70 55.16 -30.39
N PHE A 843 -15.02 54.62 -29.38
CA PHE A 843 -15.08 55.17 -28.01
C PHE A 843 -14.34 56.51 -27.87
N LEU A 844 -13.19 56.70 -28.52
CA LEU A 844 -12.45 57.97 -28.52
C LEU A 844 -13.25 59.08 -29.21
N VAL A 845 -13.91 58.81 -30.34
CA VAL A 845 -14.79 59.76 -31.03
C VAL A 845 -15.99 60.15 -30.15
N ARG A 846 -16.58 59.19 -29.42
CA ARG A 846 -17.67 59.48 -28.47
C ARG A 846 -17.22 60.37 -27.31
N ALA A 847 -16.05 60.11 -26.72
CA ALA A 847 -15.49 60.92 -25.65
C ALA A 847 -15.18 62.35 -26.12
N ALA A 848 -14.59 62.51 -27.31
CA ALA A 848 -14.34 63.81 -27.92
C ALA A 848 -15.64 64.60 -28.18
N ALA A 849 -16.68 63.94 -28.68
CA ALA A 849 -17.99 64.56 -28.90
C ALA A 849 -18.67 65.04 -27.61
N GLN A 850 -18.46 64.36 -26.48
CA GLN A 850 -18.97 64.79 -25.17
C GLN A 850 -18.18 65.95 -24.56
N LEU A 851 -16.85 66.00 -24.79
CA LEU A 851 -15.99 67.11 -24.35
C LEU A 851 -16.24 68.42 -25.12
N ALA A 852 -16.67 68.34 -26.38
CA ALA A 852 -16.96 69.51 -27.23
C ALA A 852 -18.27 70.25 -26.88
N ALA A 853 -19.06 69.78 -25.91
CA ALA A 853 -20.46 70.15 -25.73
C ALA A 853 -20.78 71.05 -24.51
N GLN A 854 -19.78 71.69 -23.87
CA GLN A 854 -20.01 72.57 -22.71
C GLN A 854 -19.61 74.03 -22.99
N PRO A 855 -20.51 75.01 -22.75
CA PRO A 855 -20.20 76.44 -22.92
C PRO A 855 -19.49 77.02 -21.70
N ALA A 856 -18.52 77.91 -21.92
CA ALA A 856 -17.75 78.54 -20.85
C ALA A 856 -18.50 79.70 -20.15
N LYS A 857 -18.26 79.87 -18.85
CA LYS A 857 -18.44 81.12 -18.09
C LYS A 857 -17.26 81.34 -17.14
N GLN A 858 -17.02 82.60 -16.78
CA GLN A 858 -15.73 83.09 -16.27
C GLN A 858 -15.63 83.19 -14.74
N PHE A 859 -14.38 83.15 -14.28
CA PHE A 859 -13.79 83.73 -13.07
C PHE A 859 -14.62 84.72 -12.23
N VAL A 860 -14.47 84.59 -10.90
CA VAL A 860 -14.10 85.69 -9.99
C VAL A 860 -13.11 85.13 -8.95
N GLU A 861 -12.12 85.91 -8.52
CA GLU A 861 -11.14 85.59 -7.46
C GLU A 861 -11.45 86.37 -6.16
N HIS A 862 -11.06 85.84 -4.99
CA HIS A 862 -10.34 86.53 -3.87
C HIS A 862 -10.39 85.72 -2.53
N PRO A 863 -9.50 85.99 -1.53
CA PRO A 863 -8.86 84.91 -0.75
C PRO A 863 -8.74 85.11 0.79
N ILE A 864 -7.86 84.31 1.42
CA ILE A 864 -7.12 84.52 2.70
C ILE A 864 -7.74 84.05 4.05
N GLU A 865 -7.01 83.11 4.68
CA GLU A 865 -6.64 82.88 6.11
C GLU A 865 -7.67 82.95 7.28
N GLN A 866 -7.93 81.85 8.03
CA GLN A 866 -7.31 81.35 9.30
C GLN A 866 -8.06 81.81 10.62
N PRO A 867 -7.70 81.43 11.88
CA PRO A 867 -7.97 80.09 12.49
C PRO A 867 -8.44 80.08 14.00
N VAL A 868 -8.50 78.88 14.64
CA VAL A 868 -8.39 78.56 16.12
C VAL A 868 -9.59 78.71 17.11
N GLN A 869 -10.12 77.54 17.58
CA GLN A 869 -10.44 77.02 18.97
C GLN A 869 -11.20 77.88 20.05
N PRO A 870 -11.46 77.45 21.34
CA PRO A 870 -11.25 76.18 22.12
C PRO A 870 -12.48 75.68 22.99
N VAL A 871 -12.23 74.96 24.12
CA VAL A 871 -13.13 74.52 25.26
C VAL A 871 -13.89 73.15 25.11
N GLU A 872 -14.10 72.24 26.10
CA GLU A 872 -13.34 71.84 27.34
C GLU A 872 -13.75 70.42 27.92
N GLN A 873 -14.12 70.25 29.21
CA GLN A 873 -14.27 69.00 30.02
C GLN A 873 -15.37 69.15 31.14
N PRO A 874 -15.63 68.27 32.19
CA PRO A 874 -14.96 67.06 32.74
C PRO A 874 -15.87 65.86 33.22
N ALA A 875 -15.47 65.13 34.29
CA ALA A 875 -15.88 63.75 34.74
C ALA A 875 -17.11 63.67 35.70
N GLU A 876 -17.57 62.56 36.33
CA GLU A 876 -16.94 61.49 37.15
C GLU A 876 -17.81 60.19 37.36
N GLN A 877 -17.18 59.08 37.88
CA GLN A 877 -17.65 58.00 38.82
C GLN A 877 -19.06 57.31 38.70
N ALA A 878 -19.36 56.06 39.13
CA ALA A 878 -18.64 54.82 39.53
C ALA A 878 -19.65 53.61 39.71
N VAL A 879 -19.21 52.47 40.28
CA VAL A 879 -19.98 51.31 40.87
C VAL A 879 -20.26 50.04 40.02
N GLU A 880 -19.48 48.99 40.37
CA GLU A 880 -19.70 47.53 40.52
C GLU A 880 -21.10 46.86 40.36
N GLN A 881 -21.20 45.70 39.67
CA GLN A 881 -21.51 44.34 40.24
C GLN A 881 -21.66 43.18 39.21
N HIS A 882 -21.80 41.94 39.71
CA HIS A 882 -21.76 40.65 38.99
C HIS A 882 -23.14 40.09 38.56
N GLU A 883 -23.17 39.19 37.56
CA GLU A 883 -24.20 38.13 37.48
C GLU A 883 -23.69 36.83 36.83
N VAL A 884 -24.25 35.67 37.21
CA VAL A 884 -23.88 34.31 36.72
C VAL A 884 -25.09 33.36 36.73
N VAL A 885 -25.57 32.91 35.56
CA VAL A 885 -26.55 31.81 35.36
C VAL A 885 -26.18 31.09 34.05
N GLN A 886 -25.65 29.85 34.04
CA GLN A 886 -26.26 28.52 34.21
C GLN A 886 -27.08 27.96 33.03
N LEU A 887 -26.94 26.64 32.81
CA LEU A 887 -27.55 25.83 31.76
C LEU A 887 -28.65 24.92 32.35
N PRO A 888 -29.73 24.60 31.62
CA PRO A 888 -30.78 23.70 32.09
C PRO A 888 -30.44 22.20 31.94
N ARG A 889 -30.92 21.40 32.89
CA ARG A 889 -31.18 19.95 32.82
C ARG A 889 -32.56 19.70 33.44
N GLN A 890 -33.38 18.86 32.81
CA GLN A 890 -34.43 18.00 33.40
C GLN A 890 -34.83 16.95 32.35
N ASP A 891 -35.39 15.77 32.64
CA ASP A 891 -35.22 14.86 33.80
C ASP A 891 -35.72 13.46 33.38
N GLU A 892 -35.40 12.41 34.17
CA GLU A 892 -35.89 11.04 33.93
C GLU A 892 -37.28 10.78 34.56
N SER A 893 -38.09 9.94 33.92
CA SER A 893 -39.19 9.21 34.58
C SER A 893 -39.42 7.85 33.91
N ARG A 894 -40.23 6.97 34.53
CA ARG A 894 -39.99 5.51 34.52
C ARG A 894 -41.25 4.67 34.31
N SER A 895 -41.05 3.49 33.70
CA SER A 895 -41.88 2.26 33.72
C SER A 895 -43.32 2.30 33.18
N SER A 896 -43.56 1.41 32.20
CA SER A 896 -44.71 0.50 32.15
C SER A 896 -44.27 -0.85 31.54
N GLN A 897 -44.84 -1.96 31.98
CA GLN A 897 -44.90 -3.21 31.21
C GLN A 897 -46.33 -3.37 30.68
N GLU A 898 -46.53 -4.01 29.53
CA GLU A 898 -47.47 -5.14 29.36
C GLU A 898 -47.39 -5.74 27.95
N GLU A 899 -48.00 -6.92 27.79
CA GLU A 899 -47.99 -7.71 26.55
C GLU A 899 -49.20 -7.41 25.67
N MET A 900 -49.07 -7.57 24.35
CA MET A 900 -50.17 -8.16 23.56
C MET A 900 -49.66 -8.85 22.29
N GLN A 901 -50.45 -9.80 21.78
CA GLN A 901 -50.08 -10.75 20.73
C GLN A 901 -50.84 -10.53 19.41
N GLN A 902 -50.47 -11.31 18.39
CA GLN A 902 -51.22 -11.64 17.16
C GLN A 902 -51.35 -10.51 16.11
N GLY A 903 -51.38 -10.81 14.80
CA GLY A 903 -51.14 -12.09 14.14
C GLY A 903 -51.36 -12.07 12.62
N GLY A 904 -50.74 -13.02 11.89
CA GLY A 904 -50.90 -13.23 10.44
C GLY A 904 -50.02 -12.34 9.53
N GLY A 905 -49.65 -12.76 8.31
CA GLY A 905 -49.84 -14.09 7.72
C GLY A 905 -49.24 -14.26 6.31
N ILE A 906 -48.42 -15.31 6.15
CA ILE A 906 -48.17 -16.11 4.93
C ILE A 906 -48.12 -15.39 3.56
N ARG A 907 -46.93 -15.32 2.95
CA ARG A 907 -46.74 -15.81 1.56
C ARG A 907 -45.31 -16.22 1.24
N GLN A 908 -45.10 -17.53 1.05
CA GLN A 908 -43.87 -18.07 0.47
C GLN A 908 -43.90 -17.99 -1.06
N ARG A 909 -42.74 -17.78 -1.68
CA ARG A 909 -42.39 -18.42 -2.97
C ARG A 909 -40.95 -18.91 -2.92
N ARG A 910 -40.73 -20.18 -3.27
CA ARG A 910 -39.41 -20.78 -3.48
C ARG A 910 -39.04 -20.69 -4.96
N PHE A 911 -37.76 -20.45 -5.24
CA PHE A 911 -36.96 -21.17 -6.25
C PHE A 911 -35.57 -21.34 -5.59
N VAL A 912 -35.08 -22.55 -5.26
CA VAL A 912 -34.71 -23.69 -6.13
C VAL A 912 -33.56 -23.25 -7.05
N SER A 913 -32.29 -23.24 -6.60
CA SER A 913 -31.37 -24.36 -6.26
C SER A 913 -30.54 -24.84 -7.46
N GLN A 914 -29.31 -25.35 -7.32
CA GLN A 914 -28.51 -25.58 -6.11
C GLN A 914 -27.02 -25.39 -6.39
#